data_AF-A0A8D3BM73-F1
#
_entry.id   AF-A0A8D3BM73-F1
#
_cell.length_a   1.000
_cell.length_b   1.000
_cell.length_c   1.000
_cell.angle_alpha   90.00
_cell.angle_beta   90.00
_cell.angle_gamma   90.00
#
_symmetry.space_group_name_H-M   'P 1'
#
loop_
_entity.id
_entity.type
_entity.pdbx_description
1 polymer ?
#
loop_
_entity_poly.entity_id
_entity_poly.type
_entity_poly.pdbx_seq_one_letter_code
_entity_poly.pdbx_strand_id
1 'polypeptide(L)'
;FSSKHRHPRDDGEEDVNPLCWYHVDGDKPDDGIGTSYLKEHLHPWGERSTADLMSRYVAEGTGHGVPREGWRICLAHEFKEKRKPFQARDVSLSNLWDHIGLGVRYLKWWYKKTQVEKKAPFIDMFGAQPLRQIYGAPLGGIGGGTITRGWRGEFCRWQLNPGMYHYKTVTADQFTVCLRRGGQTVYQQVLSVERPPTLQGWNWGYCGEYAFYHALYPRAWTVYHLPGQNVTLTCRQISPVIPHDYQDSSLPVAVFVWDVENKNDHDLDVSIMFTVVNGSGHKNDKGGGHWNEPFHLEKEGQAVSGVLLHHRTAVNPYTLCIAAREQSDREVSHQTAFSPKGTCGDLWSDLITDGRLDSPTGQSLAAGCSVPAQSRSTLEFCLAWDMPKITFGSGEREHTRRYTRFFGTKGDASPSLSHYALTHYKRWEESIEEWQRPILQDRYSLPSWYKSALFNELYFVADGGSVWTELAEDADVSGGVRSEDEYGRFAYLEGQEYRMYNTYDVHFYASFALIMLWPKLALSVQYDIAGSVVQQDPTERLHLMSGRYSPVKAKHVVPHDIGDPDDEPWQRVNAYLIHDTADWKDLNLKFVLQVYRDFHLTQDSQYLRDMWPICQAAMESEMKFDLDGDGLIENSGYADQTYDGWPVTGPSAYCGGLWLASLCVMCKMARLVDSEEAYRRYKDIIDRGSAAFDKLLWNGKYYNYDSSGRELSNSVMSDQCAGHWFLRASGLGEGEYQKIQSALKSVFDLNVMSFAGGQMGAVNGMRPEGVPDRSSVQSDEVWIGVVYGLAATMIHEGMRDEGMRTAEGCYRTVWEKLGMAFQTPEAYCEKGIFRSLAYMRPLSIWAMQLALNTSQTAQTTSAQTGDTDGSRDGV
;
A
#
# COMPACT_ATOMS: atom_id res chain seq x y z
N PHE A 1 52.48 43.29 -34.20
CA PHE A 1 51.03 43.51 -34.04
C PHE A 1 50.36 42.14 -34.17
N SER A 2 50.13 41.42 -33.06
CA SER A 2 48.99 41.54 -32.13
C SER A 2 47.69 41.02 -32.77
N SER A 3 46.93 40.07 -32.21
CA SER A 3 47.15 39.26 -30.99
C SER A 3 46.26 38.00 -30.98
N LYS A 4 46.83 36.90 -30.48
CA LYS A 4 46.26 35.60 -30.05
C LYS A 4 44.73 35.41 -30.07
N HIS A 5 44.29 34.30 -30.68
CA HIS A 5 43.06 33.60 -30.32
C HIS A 5 43.05 33.23 -28.82
N ARG A 6 41.87 33.25 -28.20
CA ARG A 6 41.54 32.51 -26.98
C ARG A 6 40.26 31.72 -27.24
N HIS A 7 40.27 30.45 -26.84
CA HIS A 7 39.03 29.70 -26.59
C HIS A 7 38.23 30.40 -25.47
N PRO A 8 36.89 30.36 -25.49
CA PRO A 8 36.14 30.45 -24.25
C PRO A 8 36.53 29.26 -23.37
N ARG A 9 36.58 29.48 -22.06
CA ARG A 9 36.85 28.42 -21.09
C ARG A 9 35.57 27.62 -20.90
N ASP A 10 35.71 26.36 -20.52
CA ASP A 10 34.69 25.70 -19.72
C ASP A 10 34.57 26.50 -18.42
N ASP A 11 33.47 27.25 -18.28
CA ASP A 11 33.04 27.74 -16.98
C ASP A 11 32.38 26.53 -16.30
N GLY A 12 33.07 25.99 -15.28
CA GLY A 12 32.63 24.78 -14.60
C GLY A 12 31.26 24.97 -13.94
N GLU A 13 30.49 23.89 -13.90
CA GLU A 13 29.24 23.82 -13.15
C GLU A 13 29.53 24.09 -11.67
N GLU A 14 29.19 25.31 -11.19
CA GLU A 14 28.87 25.48 -9.77
C GLU A 14 27.53 24.78 -9.54
N ASP A 15 27.61 23.50 -9.19
CA ASP A 15 26.45 22.74 -8.74
C ASP A 15 25.79 23.49 -7.58
N VAL A 16 24.53 23.89 -7.81
CA VAL A 16 23.76 24.65 -6.85
C VAL A 16 23.46 23.73 -5.68
N ASN A 17 24.24 23.85 -4.60
CA ASN A 17 23.88 23.35 -3.28
C ASN A 17 23.13 24.47 -2.52
N PRO A 18 21.78 24.50 -2.55
CA PRO A 18 21.02 25.67 -2.11
C PRO A 18 20.82 25.73 -0.59
N LEU A 19 21.46 24.83 0.18
CA LEU A 19 21.35 24.72 1.64
C LEU A 19 22.69 24.99 2.36
N CYS A 20 23.68 25.60 1.71
CA CYS A 20 24.86 26.18 2.36
C CYS A 20 24.54 27.44 3.19
N TRP A 21 23.61 27.32 4.15
CA TRP A 21 23.15 28.40 5.04
C TRP A 21 23.34 28.10 6.53
N TYR A 22 24.23 27.15 6.85
CA TYR A 22 24.54 26.72 8.21
C TYR A 22 26.05 26.82 8.51
N HIS A 23 26.61 28.03 8.48
CA HIS A 23 27.91 28.30 9.09
C HIS A 23 27.73 28.83 10.52
N VAL A 24 28.45 28.23 11.46
CA VAL A 24 28.66 28.74 12.81
C VAL A 24 30.17 28.76 13.05
N ASP A 25 30.67 29.88 13.58
CA ASP A 25 32.09 30.05 13.89
C ASP A 25 32.60 28.96 14.83
N GLY A 26 33.78 28.43 14.53
CA GLY A 26 34.38 27.34 15.30
C GLY A 26 35.29 27.82 16.42
N ASP A 27 35.35 27.03 17.49
CA ASP A 27 36.51 26.95 18.37
C ASP A 27 36.77 25.47 18.72
N LYS A 28 38.02 25.03 18.57
CA LYS A 28 38.51 23.67 18.87
C LYS A 28 39.13 23.63 20.29
N PRO A 29 39.13 22.47 20.98
CA PRO A 29 40.33 21.63 20.91
C PRO A 29 40.13 20.09 20.95
N ASP A 30 40.94 19.44 20.13
CA ASP A 30 41.62 18.13 20.22
C ASP A 30 41.05 16.92 21.00
N ASP A 31 40.82 15.87 20.21
CA ASP A 31 41.37 14.50 20.29
C ASP A 31 41.32 13.65 21.57
N GLY A 32 40.69 12.47 21.42
CA GLY A 32 41.14 11.25 22.09
C GLY A 32 40.13 10.10 22.11
N ILE A 33 40.58 8.90 21.71
CA ILE A 33 39.90 7.59 21.86
C ILE A 33 38.74 7.38 20.85
N GLY A 34 38.62 6.26 20.13
CA GLY A 34 39.48 5.08 20.02
C GLY A 34 38.73 3.92 19.32
N THR A 35 39.21 3.48 18.16
CA THR A 35 38.51 2.51 17.31
C THR A 35 38.68 1.07 17.77
N SER A 36 37.70 0.50 18.50
CA SER A 36 37.66 -0.94 18.77
C SER A 36 36.27 -1.52 19.12
N TYR A 37 35.28 -1.44 18.22
CA TYR A 37 34.03 -2.23 18.32
C TYR A 37 33.57 -2.80 16.96
N LEU A 38 34.34 -3.76 16.45
CA LEU A 38 33.91 -4.66 15.37
C LEU A 38 34.11 -6.12 15.79
N LYS A 39 33.17 -6.64 16.57
CA LYS A 39 32.90 -8.08 16.76
C LYS A 39 31.57 -8.33 17.48
N GLU A 40 30.82 -9.28 16.94
CA GLU A 40 29.78 -10.07 17.64
C GLU A 40 28.58 -9.32 18.28
N HIS A 41 27.77 -8.61 17.49
CA HIS A 41 26.36 -8.34 17.83
C HIS A 41 25.43 -8.72 16.65
N LEU A 42 25.32 -10.01 16.36
CA LEU A 42 24.12 -10.53 15.68
C LEU A 42 22.94 -10.36 16.66
N HIS A 43 22.09 -9.36 16.42
CA HIS A 43 21.01 -9.02 17.34
C HIS A 43 20.05 -10.22 17.52
N PRO A 44 19.84 -10.72 18.75
CA PRO A 44 19.13 -11.99 19.00
C PRO A 44 17.61 -11.92 18.79
N TRP A 45 17.09 -10.84 18.21
CA TRP A 45 15.67 -10.62 17.94
C TRP A 45 15.23 -11.15 16.57
N GLY A 46 16.15 -11.20 15.60
CA GLY A 46 15.86 -11.56 14.21
C GLY A 46 15.21 -12.94 14.04
N GLU A 47 15.74 -13.95 14.74
CA GLU A 47 15.29 -15.34 14.64
C GLU A 47 14.12 -15.68 15.58
N ARG A 48 13.91 -14.89 16.65
CA ARG A 48 12.94 -15.22 17.70
C ARG A 48 11.48 -15.04 17.27
N SER A 49 11.15 -13.99 16.51
CA SER A 49 9.72 -13.71 16.23
C SER A 49 9.12 -14.63 15.16
N THR A 50 9.88 -14.97 14.11
CA THR A 50 9.44 -16.01 13.16
C THR A 50 9.32 -17.38 13.84
N ALA A 51 10.17 -17.67 14.84
CA ALA A 51 10.02 -18.86 15.68
C ALA A 51 8.72 -18.83 16.52
N ASP A 52 8.28 -17.67 17.02
CA ASP A 52 6.98 -17.54 17.72
C ASP A 52 5.77 -17.77 16.79
N LEU A 53 5.78 -17.19 15.58
CA LEU A 53 4.73 -17.41 14.56
C LEU A 53 4.65 -18.87 14.10
N MET A 54 5.79 -19.58 14.11
CA MET A 54 5.91 -20.99 13.73
C MET A 54 5.94 -21.96 14.92
N SER A 55 5.80 -21.49 16.17
CA SER A 55 6.06 -22.28 17.39
C SER A 55 5.16 -23.51 17.59
N ARG A 56 4.03 -23.58 16.88
CA ARG A 56 3.09 -24.71 16.87
C ARG A 56 3.21 -25.63 15.66
N TYR A 57 4.12 -25.33 14.72
CA TYR A 57 4.30 -26.14 13.53
C TYR A 57 5.21 -27.34 13.85
N VAL A 58 4.71 -28.57 13.64
CA VAL A 58 5.35 -29.82 14.11
C VAL A 58 5.93 -30.69 12.99
N ALA A 59 5.74 -30.31 11.73
CA ALA A 59 6.31 -31.02 10.59
C ALA A 59 7.68 -30.46 10.18
N GLU A 60 8.46 -31.23 9.42
CA GLU A 60 9.81 -30.83 8.96
C GLU A 60 9.83 -30.30 7.52
N GLY A 61 8.72 -30.38 6.79
CA GLY A 61 8.70 -30.13 5.35
C GLY A 61 8.55 -28.65 4.99
N THR A 62 9.50 -28.10 4.23
CA THR A 62 9.43 -26.69 3.78
C THR A 62 8.44 -26.41 2.65
N GLY A 63 7.80 -27.44 2.10
CA GLY A 63 7.01 -27.36 0.86
C GLY A 63 7.87 -27.09 -0.39
N HIS A 64 7.28 -27.24 -1.57
CA HIS A 64 7.98 -26.99 -2.83
C HIS A 64 7.93 -25.51 -3.24
N GLY A 65 9.08 -24.96 -3.63
CA GLY A 65 9.16 -23.61 -4.21
C GLY A 65 8.83 -22.48 -3.24
N VAL A 66 8.75 -22.74 -1.93
CA VAL A 66 8.53 -21.72 -0.91
C VAL A 66 9.82 -20.90 -0.72
N PRO A 67 9.79 -19.56 -0.86
CA PRO A 67 10.98 -18.74 -0.68
C PRO A 67 11.42 -18.70 0.79
N ARG A 68 12.72 -18.43 0.99
CA ARG A 68 13.30 -18.25 2.33
C ARG A 68 12.69 -17.05 3.06
N GLU A 69 12.67 -15.90 2.37
CA GLU A 69 12.23 -14.61 2.87
C GLU A 69 10.71 -14.44 2.68
N GLY A 70 10.08 -13.67 3.57
CA GLY A 70 8.63 -13.41 3.58
C GLY A 70 8.00 -13.69 4.94
N TRP A 71 6.70 -13.39 5.07
CA TRP A 71 5.96 -13.56 6.31
C TRP A 71 5.45 -15.01 6.41
N ARG A 72 5.90 -15.77 7.41
CA ARG A 72 5.54 -17.19 7.62
C ARG A 72 4.81 -17.39 8.94
N ILE A 73 3.70 -18.12 8.91
CA ILE A 73 2.84 -18.36 10.07
C ILE A 73 2.25 -19.78 10.06
N CYS A 74 2.30 -20.48 11.19
CA CYS A 74 1.68 -21.80 11.36
C CYS A 74 0.15 -21.67 11.34
N LEU A 75 -0.57 -22.57 10.66
CA LEU A 75 -2.04 -22.53 10.59
C LEU A 75 -2.73 -22.71 11.96
N ALA A 76 -2.02 -23.18 12.97
CA ALA A 76 -2.48 -23.25 14.37
C ALA A 76 -2.07 -22.02 15.24
N HIS A 77 -1.36 -21.03 14.70
CA HIS A 77 -0.95 -19.85 15.49
C HIS A 77 -2.16 -19.05 16.00
N GLU A 78 -2.04 -18.47 17.19
CA GLU A 78 -3.10 -17.63 17.79
C GLU A 78 -2.48 -16.34 18.34
N PHE A 79 -2.83 -15.21 17.71
CA PHE A 79 -2.43 -13.88 18.18
C PHE A 79 -3.05 -13.59 19.55
N LYS A 80 -2.18 -13.44 20.55
CA LYS A 80 -2.55 -13.23 21.96
C LYS A 80 -3.08 -11.82 22.22
N GLU A 81 -2.49 -10.81 21.58
CA GLU A 81 -2.93 -9.44 21.72
C GLU A 81 -4.12 -9.14 20.79
N LYS A 82 -5.15 -8.52 21.36
CA LYS A 82 -6.33 -8.01 20.66
C LYS A 82 -6.39 -6.51 20.87
N ARG A 83 -6.68 -5.76 19.80
CA ARG A 83 -6.86 -4.31 19.85
C ARG A 83 -8.27 -3.93 19.45
N LYS A 84 -8.69 -2.74 19.86
CA LYS A 84 -10.00 -2.17 19.52
C LYS A 84 -9.81 -0.97 18.57
N PRO A 85 -10.74 -0.72 17.65
CA PRO A 85 -10.74 0.52 16.90
C PRO A 85 -10.93 1.70 17.85
N PHE A 86 -10.35 2.84 17.52
CA PHE A 86 -10.55 4.10 18.22
C PHE A 86 -12.04 4.49 18.20
N GLN A 87 -12.58 4.95 19.33
CA GLN A 87 -13.97 5.37 19.47
C GLN A 87 -14.06 6.77 20.11
N ALA A 88 -15.19 7.46 19.91
CA ALA A 88 -15.41 8.80 20.46
C ALA A 88 -15.27 8.90 21.99
N ARG A 89 -15.41 7.79 22.73
CA ARG A 89 -15.18 7.73 24.19
C ARG A 89 -13.70 7.74 24.60
N ASP A 90 -12.80 7.51 23.65
CA ASP A 90 -11.35 7.46 23.87
C ASP A 90 -10.72 8.86 23.67
N VAL A 91 -11.53 9.86 23.26
CA VAL A 91 -11.21 11.29 23.30
C VAL A 91 -11.18 11.78 24.76
N SER A 92 -10.21 12.63 25.11
CA SER A 92 -10.06 13.17 26.46
C SER A 92 -11.22 14.08 26.87
N LEU A 93 -11.58 14.07 28.16
CA LEU A 93 -12.65 14.92 28.71
C LEU A 93 -12.37 16.42 28.58
N SER A 94 -11.11 16.83 28.50
CA SER A 94 -10.71 18.22 28.23
C SER A 94 -11.14 18.65 26.82
N ASN A 95 -10.89 17.79 25.83
CA ASN A 95 -11.12 18.10 24.42
C ASN A 95 -12.61 17.93 24.05
N LEU A 96 -13.39 17.22 24.87
CA LEU A 96 -14.80 16.93 24.61
C LEU A 96 -15.65 18.19 24.36
N TRP A 97 -15.42 19.28 25.11
CA TRP A 97 -16.21 20.51 25.01
C TRP A 97 -16.09 21.18 23.64
N ASP A 98 -14.87 21.29 23.11
CA ASP A 98 -14.60 21.87 21.79
C ASP A 98 -15.23 21.03 20.66
N HIS A 99 -15.34 19.72 20.88
CA HIS A 99 -15.85 18.76 19.90
C HIS A 99 -17.38 18.54 19.98
N ILE A 100 -18.12 19.15 20.92
CA ILE A 100 -19.60 19.04 20.97
C ILE A 100 -20.24 19.58 19.68
N GLY A 101 -19.73 20.71 19.17
CA GLY A 101 -20.22 21.31 17.93
C GLY A 101 -20.03 20.37 16.73
N LEU A 102 -18.85 19.75 16.62
CA LEU A 102 -18.56 18.72 15.63
C LEU A 102 -19.51 17.53 15.78
N GLY A 103 -19.65 16.96 16.98
CA GLY A 103 -20.50 15.79 17.24
C GLY A 103 -21.97 15.99 16.83
N VAL A 104 -22.55 17.16 17.12
CA VAL A 104 -23.93 17.48 16.72
C VAL A 104 -24.06 17.64 15.20
N ARG A 105 -23.10 18.28 14.53
CA ARG A 105 -23.11 18.46 13.07
C ARG A 105 -22.86 17.14 12.35
N TYR A 106 -21.91 16.35 12.82
CA TYR A 106 -21.60 15.01 12.32
C TYR A 106 -22.79 14.06 12.48
N LEU A 107 -23.46 14.02 13.64
CA LEU A 107 -24.66 13.18 13.82
C LEU A 107 -25.78 13.55 12.83
N LYS A 108 -26.03 14.85 12.60
CA LYS A 108 -27.01 15.32 11.60
C LYS A 108 -26.61 14.91 10.18
N TRP A 109 -25.34 15.09 9.82
CA TRP A 109 -24.79 14.71 8.52
C TRP A 109 -24.84 13.20 8.29
N TRP A 110 -24.39 12.41 9.26
CA TRP A 110 -24.39 10.94 9.23
C TRP A 110 -25.82 10.39 9.15
N TYR A 111 -26.77 10.97 9.88
CA TYR A 111 -28.19 10.61 9.76
C TYR A 111 -28.72 10.91 8.35
N LYS A 112 -28.41 12.08 7.78
CA LYS A 112 -28.80 12.42 6.41
C LYS A 112 -28.22 11.41 5.41
N LYS A 113 -26.92 11.13 5.47
CA LYS A 113 -26.23 10.18 4.59
C LYS A 113 -26.78 8.76 4.72
N THR A 114 -26.78 8.19 5.92
CA THR A 114 -27.13 6.78 6.12
C THR A 114 -28.64 6.52 6.10
N GLN A 115 -29.46 7.41 6.67
CA GLN A 115 -30.89 7.18 6.82
C GLN A 115 -31.75 7.79 5.74
N VAL A 116 -31.36 8.93 5.15
CA VAL A 116 -32.12 9.59 4.08
C VAL A 116 -31.56 9.25 2.70
N GLU A 117 -30.27 9.51 2.45
CA GLU A 117 -29.63 9.28 1.15
C GLU A 117 -29.28 7.80 0.90
N LYS A 118 -29.30 6.96 1.95
CA LYS A 118 -28.90 5.53 1.96
C LYS A 118 -27.46 5.27 1.50
N LYS A 119 -26.61 6.30 1.59
CA LYS A 119 -25.18 6.24 1.27
C LYS A 119 -24.34 5.87 2.50
N ALA A 120 -23.20 5.23 2.25
CA ALA A 120 -22.17 4.99 3.25
C ALA A 120 -21.45 6.32 3.62
N PRO A 121 -21.02 6.52 4.87
CA PRO A 121 -20.17 7.65 5.26
C PRO A 121 -18.74 7.49 4.73
N PHE A 122 -18.09 8.56 4.24
CA PHE A 122 -16.68 8.52 3.81
C PHE A 122 -15.74 8.16 4.98
N ILE A 123 -16.06 8.64 6.19
CA ILE A 123 -15.56 8.14 7.48
C ILE A 123 -16.78 7.82 8.33
N ASP A 124 -16.89 6.59 8.88
CA ASP A 124 -17.98 6.22 9.78
C ASP A 124 -17.51 6.08 11.24
N MET A 125 -17.59 7.18 11.99
CA MET A 125 -17.25 7.22 13.43
C MET A 125 -18.14 6.33 14.33
N PHE A 126 -19.26 5.81 13.83
CA PHE A 126 -20.13 4.89 14.56
C PHE A 126 -19.96 3.42 14.12
N GLY A 127 -19.42 3.19 12.92
CA GLY A 127 -19.34 1.90 12.23
C GLY A 127 -17.92 1.39 11.98
N ALA A 128 -16.98 1.66 12.89
CA ALA A 128 -15.58 1.25 12.75
C ALA A 128 -15.41 -0.26 12.50
N GLN A 129 -14.47 -0.62 11.63
CA GLN A 129 -14.23 -2.01 11.25
C GLN A 129 -13.50 -2.78 12.36
N PRO A 130 -13.99 -3.97 12.75
CA PRO A 130 -13.32 -4.77 13.76
C PRO A 130 -12.06 -5.44 13.17
N LEU A 131 -10.94 -5.35 13.88
CA LEU A 131 -9.71 -6.08 13.57
C LEU A 131 -9.99 -7.59 13.43
N ARG A 132 -9.61 -8.19 12.31
CA ARG A 132 -9.70 -9.64 12.08
C ARG A 132 -8.36 -10.19 11.66
N GLN A 133 -7.69 -10.90 12.55
CA GLN A 133 -6.33 -11.42 12.35
C GLN A 133 -6.32 -12.67 11.45
N ILE A 134 -6.98 -12.60 10.28
CA ILE A 134 -7.22 -13.72 9.34
C ILE A 134 -6.72 -13.45 7.92
N TYR A 135 -6.46 -12.18 7.54
CA TYR A 135 -6.17 -11.82 6.16
C TYR A 135 -4.80 -12.30 5.67
N GLY A 136 -4.74 -12.71 4.41
CA GLY A 136 -3.53 -13.07 3.68
C GLY A 136 -3.37 -12.19 2.43
N ALA A 137 -2.39 -12.53 1.58
CA ALA A 137 -2.15 -11.85 0.31
C ALA A 137 -3.40 -11.86 -0.59
N PRO A 138 -3.84 -10.70 -1.12
CA PRO A 138 -5.01 -10.60 -1.96
C PRO A 138 -4.79 -11.15 -3.37
N LEU A 139 -5.89 -11.65 -3.93
CA LEU A 139 -5.97 -12.18 -5.28
C LEU A 139 -6.46 -11.09 -6.23
N GLY A 140 -5.81 -10.96 -7.40
CA GLY A 140 -6.21 -10.04 -8.47
C GLY A 140 -5.18 -8.95 -8.81
N GLY A 141 -5.32 -8.39 -10.01
CA GLY A 141 -4.58 -7.23 -10.49
C GLY A 141 -5.14 -5.88 -9.99
N ILE A 142 -4.34 -4.84 -10.22
CA ILE A 142 -4.62 -3.43 -9.95
C ILE A 142 -5.85 -2.97 -10.73
N GLY A 143 -6.87 -2.44 -10.04
CA GLY A 143 -8.08 -1.89 -10.68
C GLY A 143 -9.09 -2.93 -11.20
N GLY A 144 -8.71 -4.21 -11.26
CA GLY A 144 -9.60 -5.33 -11.59
C GLY A 144 -10.56 -5.72 -10.45
N GLY A 145 -10.45 -5.10 -9.28
CA GLY A 145 -11.05 -5.57 -8.03
C GLY A 145 -10.32 -6.79 -7.48
N THR A 146 -10.47 -7.07 -6.18
CA THR A 146 -9.69 -8.11 -5.49
C THR A 146 -10.53 -9.03 -4.61
N ILE A 147 -9.97 -10.21 -4.32
CA ILE A 147 -10.54 -11.21 -3.39
C ILE A 147 -9.43 -11.63 -2.42
N THR A 148 -9.56 -11.34 -1.13
CA THR A 148 -8.57 -11.74 -0.11
C THR A 148 -8.82 -13.18 0.35
N ARG A 149 -7.82 -14.05 0.12
CA ARG A 149 -7.74 -15.37 0.75
C ARG A 149 -6.92 -15.27 2.05
N GLY A 150 -7.51 -15.71 3.15
CA GLY A 150 -6.92 -15.68 4.48
C GLY A 150 -5.77 -16.66 4.64
N TRP A 151 -4.93 -16.44 5.64
CA TRP A 151 -3.75 -17.28 5.88
C TRP A 151 -4.10 -18.69 6.41
N ARG A 152 -5.36 -18.97 6.75
CA ARG A 152 -5.89 -20.33 7.02
C ARG A 152 -6.69 -20.90 5.84
N GLY A 153 -6.70 -20.20 4.71
CA GLY A 153 -7.27 -20.62 3.43
C GLY A 153 -8.61 -20.01 3.05
N GLU A 154 -9.18 -19.11 3.86
CA GLU A 154 -10.58 -18.67 3.76
C GLU A 154 -10.78 -17.46 2.83
N PHE A 155 -11.72 -17.51 1.89
CA PHE A 155 -12.09 -16.35 1.06
C PHE A 155 -12.94 -15.37 1.90
N CYS A 156 -12.35 -14.27 2.37
CA CYS A 156 -12.82 -13.54 3.56
C CYS A 156 -12.94 -12.00 3.46
N ARG A 157 -12.40 -11.37 2.42
CA ARG A 157 -12.66 -9.97 2.04
C ARG A 157 -12.80 -9.90 0.52
N TRP A 158 -13.81 -9.16 0.06
CA TRP A 158 -14.16 -9.06 -1.36
C TRP A 158 -14.29 -7.59 -1.74
N GLN A 159 -13.53 -7.15 -2.74
CA GLN A 159 -13.56 -5.82 -3.32
C GLN A 159 -13.80 -5.93 -4.83
N LEU A 160 -14.94 -6.54 -5.21
CA LEU A 160 -15.34 -6.60 -6.62
C LEU A 160 -15.95 -5.27 -7.07
N ASN A 161 -16.71 -4.60 -6.19
CA ASN A 161 -17.25 -3.26 -6.47
C ASN A 161 -16.18 -2.17 -6.23
N PRO A 162 -16.14 -1.11 -7.06
CA PRO A 162 -15.21 0.02 -6.91
C PRO A 162 -15.22 0.59 -5.49
N GLY A 163 -14.08 0.52 -4.77
CA GLY A 163 -13.92 1.07 -3.41
C GLY A 163 -14.88 0.53 -2.33
N MET A 164 -15.62 -0.56 -2.58
CA MET A 164 -16.63 -1.08 -1.66
C MET A 164 -16.35 -2.54 -1.30
N TYR A 165 -16.30 -2.81 0.02
CA TYR A 165 -15.84 -4.09 0.56
C TYR A 165 -16.96 -4.94 1.18
N HIS A 166 -16.79 -6.26 1.09
CA HIS A 166 -17.56 -7.23 1.85
C HIS A 166 -16.62 -8.13 2.68
N TYR A 167 -16.60 -7.91 4.00
CA TYR A 167 -15.73 -8.61 4.94
C TYR A 167 -16.31 -9.96 5.42
N LYS A 168 -16.94 -10.73 4.54
CA LYS A 168 -17.58 -11.99 4.95
C LYS A 168 -16.79 -13.19 4.43
N THR A 169 -16.48 -14.11 5.33
CA THR A 169 -15.97 -15.42 4.98
C THR A 169 -17.05 -16.23 4.28
N VAL A 170 -16.77 -16.66 3.04
CA VAL A 170 -17.61 -17.59 2.29
C VAL A 170 -17.06 -18.99 2.54
N THR A 171 -17.54 -19.64 3.61
CA THR A 171 -16.91 -20.90 4.07
C THR A 171 -16.98 -22.05 3.07
N ALA A 172 -17.92 -22.01 2.12
CA ALA A 172 -18.04 -22.99 1.05
C ALA A 172 -16.96 -22.86 -0.05
N ASP A 173 -16.24 -21.74 -0.08
CA ASP A 173 -15.18 -21.52 -1.06
C ASP A 173 -13.89 -22.15 -0.53
N GLN A 174 -13.48 -23.29 -1.08
CA GLN A 174 -12.45 -24.16 -0.48
C GLN A 174 -11.68 -24.99 -1.51
N PHE A 175 -10.51 -25.46 -1.08
CA PHE A 175 -9.85 -26.60 -1.69
C PHE A 175 -10.02 -27.86 -0.83
N THR A 176 -10.32 -28.98 -1.47
CA THR A 176 -10.43 -30.32 -0.86
C THR A 176 -9.50 -31.27 -1.60
N VAL A 177 -8.74 -32.10 -0.87
CA VAL A 177 -7.93 -33.17 -1.46
C VAL A 177 -8.61 -34.52 -1.30
N CYS A 178 -8.56 -35.35 -2.34
CA CYS A 178 -8.89 -36.77 -2.32
C CYS A 178 -7.65 -37.56 -2.79
N LEU A 179 -7.22 -38.55 -1.99
CA LEU A 179 -6.14 -39.46 -2.31
C LEU A 179 -6.71 -40.86 -2.52
N ARG A 180 -6.31 -41.50 -3.61
CA ARG A 180 -6.79 -42.81 -4.06
C ARG A 180 -5.62 -43.74 -4.36
N ARG A 181 -5.83 -45.03 -4.11
CA ARG A 181 -4.86 -46.10 -4.38
C ARG A 181 -5.60 -47.34 -4.87
N GLY A 182 -5.22 -47.84 -6.05
CA GLY A 182 -5.85 -49.04 -6.63
C GLY A 182 -7.35 -48.88 -6.85
N GLY A 183 -7.81 -47.69 -7.24
CA GLY A 183 -9.23 -47.39 -7.47
C GLY A 183 -10.07 -47.20 -6.20
N GLN A 184 -9.47 -47.11 -5.01
CA GLN A 184 -10.17 -46.85 -3.75
C GLN A 184 -9.67 -45.57 -3.08
N THR A 185 -10.58 -44.74 -2.57
CA THR A 185 -10.25 -43.55 -1.77
C THR A 185 -9.73 -43.95 -0.40
N VAL A 186 -8.50 -43.54 -0.10
CA VAL A 186 -7.83 -43.80 1.19
C VAL A 186 -7.88 -42.60 2.13
N TYR A 187 -8.07 -41.39 1.60
CA TYR A 187 -8.15 -40.15 2.38
C TYR A 187 -8.89 -39.05 1.62
N GLN A 188 -9.79 -38.32 2.29
CA GLN A 188 -10.40 -37.10 1.74
C GLN A 188 -10.56 -36.04 2.84
N GLN A 189 -10.17 -34.80 2.56
CA GLN A 189 -10.03 -33.74 3.56
C GLN A 189 -10.24 -32.35 2.96
N VAL A 190 -11.10 -31.54 3.59
CA VAL A 190 -11.16 -30.09 3.32
C VAL A 190 -9.92 -29.45 3.91
N LEU A 191 -9.18 -28.66 3.14
CA LEU A 191 -7.90 -28.07 3.53
C LEU A 191 -8.07 -26.78 4.35
N SER A 192 -8.93 -26.87 5.38
CA SER A 192 -9.29 -25.79 6.29
C SER A 192 -9.30 -26.28 7.73
N VAL A 193 -8.81 -25.43 8.64
CA VAL A 193 -8.83 -25.65 10.10
C VAL A 193 -10.20 -25.41 10.72
N GLU A 194 -11.11 -24.77 9.98
CA GLU A 194 -12.46 -24.42 10.44
C GLU A 194 -13.39 -25.64 10.53
N ARG A 195 -14.45 -25.50 11.33
CA ARG A 195 -15.57 -26.44 11.41
C ARG A 195 -16.89 -25.65 11.32
N PRO A 196 -17.41 -25.38 10.11
CA PRO A 196 -18.67 -24.65 9.95
C PRO A 196 -19.85 -25.39 10.60
N PRO A 197 -21.01 -24.72 10.78
CA PRO A 197 -22.27 -25.37 11.15
C PRO A 197 -23.05 -25.95 9.94
N THR A 198 -22.74 -25.49 8.72
CA THR A 198 -23.22 -26.09 7.45
C THR A 198 -22.15 -27.01 6.85
N LEU A 199 -22.39 -27.62 5.69
CA LEU A 199 -21.42 -28.48 4.98
C LEU A 199 -20.93 -29.68 5.81
N GLN A 200 -21.76 -30.17 6.74
CA GLN A 200 -21.44 -31.26 7.69
C GLN A 200 -21.25 -32.64 7.04
N GLY A 201 -21.53 -32.78 5.74
CA GLY A 201 -21.18 -33.98 4.98
C GLY A 201 -19.69 -34.07 4.66
N TRP A 202 -18.93 -32.98 4.81
CA TRP A 202 -17.52 -32.92 4.46
C TRP A 202 -16.62 -33.12 5.68
N ASN A 203 -15.40 -33.63 5.46
CA ASN A 203 -14.41 -33.81 6.52
C ASN A 203 -13.63 -32.51 6.78
N TRP A 204 -14.00 -31.80 7.85
CA TRP A 204 -13.50 -30.47 8.25
C TRP A 204 -12.50 -30.50 9.42
N GLY A 205 -11.86 -29.37 9.69
CA GLY A 205 -10.99 -29.18 10.84
C GLY A 205 -9.67 -29.92 10.72
N TYR A 206 -8.98 -29.69 9.59
CA TYR A 206 -7.59 -30.08 9.39
C TYR A 206 -6.70 -29.56 10.52
N CYS A 207 -5.71 -30.33 10.96
CA CYS A 207 -4.84 -29.93 12.06
C CYS A 207 -3.80 -28.90 11.61
N GLY A 208 -4.02 -27.62 11.95
CA GLY A 208 -3.16 -26.50 11.55
C GLY A 208 -1.70 -26.59 12.03
N GLU A 209 -1.36 -27.50 12.95
CA GLU A 209 0.03 -27.76 13.39
C GLU A 209 0.86 -28.46 12.30
N TYR A 210 0.20 -29.08 11.33
CA TYR A 210 0.82 -29.72 10.15
C TYR A 210 0.78 -28.84 8.90
N ALA A 211 0.44 -27.56 9.02
CA ALA A 211 0.45 -26.61 7.92
C ALA A 211 0.99 -25.24 8.30
N PHE A 212 1.49 -24.53 7.28
CA PHE A 212 1.84 -23.12 7.41
C PHE A 212 1.49 -22.34 6.15
N TYR A 213 1.32 -21.04 6.33
CA TYR A 213 1.17 -20.05 5.29
C TYR A 213 2.44 -19.22 5.17
N HIS A 214 2.81 -18.84 3.96
CA HIS A 214 3.96 -17.98 3.67
C HIS A 214 3.57 -16.95 2.62
N ALA A 215 3.85 -15.66 2.84
CA ALA A 215 3.54 -14.60 1.89
C ALA A 215 4.76 -13.76 1.51
N LEU A 216 4.87 -13.52 0.21
CA LEU A 216 5.82 -12.60 -0.42
C LEU A 216 5.12 -12.01 -1.65
N TYR A 217 4.22 -11.05 -1.39
CA TYR A 217 3.32 -10.46 -2.38
C TYR A 217 4.08 -10.06 -3.68
N PRO A 218 3.54 -10.37 -4.88
CA PRO A 218 2.18 -10.81 -5.20
C PRO A 218 1.91 -12.32 -5.09
N ARG A 219 2.82 -13.09 -4.48
CA ARG A 219 2.68 -14.54 -4.31
C ARG A 219 2.48 -14.93 -2.86
N ALA A 220 1.78 -16.04 -2.63
CA ALA A 220 1.76 -16.71 -1.34
C ALA A 220 1.69 -18.24 -1.49
N TRP A 221 2.05 -18.95 -0.43
CA TRP A 221 2.11 -20.41 -0.37
C TRP A 221 1.33 -20.88 0.84
N THR A 222 0.57 -21.97 0.70
CA THR A 222 0.06 -22.76 1.84
C THR A 222 0.58 -24.18 1.71
N VAL A 223 1.32 -24.65 2.71
CA VAL A 223 1.88 -25.99 2.75
C VAL A 223 1.08 -26.82 3.75
N TYR A 224 0.63 -28.01 3.33
CA TYR A 224 -0.09 -28.97 4.15
C TYR A 224 0.65 -30.31 4.14
N HIS A 225 0.97 -30.85 5.32
CA HIS A 225 1.49 -32.21 5.44
C HIS A 225 0.38 -33.17 5.81
N LEU A 226 0.34 -34.31 5.13
CA LEU A 226 -0.58 -35.40 5.40
C LEU A 226 0.25 -36.55 5.98
N PRO A 227 0.66 -36.49 7.28
CA PRO A 227 1.67 -37.39 7.83
C PRO A 227 1.25 -38.87 7.73
N GLY A 228 -0.02 -39.18 8.02
CA GLY A 228 -0.57 -40.54 7.89
C GLY A 228 -0.73 -41.04 6.45
N GLN A 229 -0.49 -40.21 5.44
CA GLN A 229 -0.54 -40.54 4.01
C GLN A 229 0.82 -40.38 3.32
N ASN A 230 1.83 -39.88 4.04
CA ASN A 230 3.16 -39.54 3.53
C ASN A 230 3.12 -38.66 2.25
N VAL A 231 2.20 -37.70 2.23
CA VAL A 231 2.03 -36.71 1.14
C VAL A 231 2.27 -35.30 1.67
N THR A 232 2.88 -34.45 0.85
CA THR A 232 2.96 -33.00 1.09
C THR A 232 2.27 -32.27 -0.06
N LEU A 233 1.40 -31.33 0.26
CA LEU A 233 0.71 -30.47 -0.70
C LEU A 233 1.23 -29.05 -0.54
N THR A 234 1.64 -28.41 -1.63
CA THR A 234 1.99 -26.97 -1.63
C THR A 234 1.09 -26.24 -2.62
N CYS A 235 0.20 -25.39 -2.10
CA CYS A 235 -0.62 -24.48 -2.90
C CYS A 235 0.11 -23.15 -3.07
N ARG A 236 0.50 -22.81 -4.29
CA ARG A 236 1.07 -21.50 -4.67
C ARG A 236 -0.04 -20.65 -5.28
N GLN A 237 -0.40 -19.55 -4.64
CA GLN A 237 -1.32 -18.55 -5.19
C GLN A 237 -0.52 -17.39 -5.82
N ILE A 238 -0.92 -16.97 -7.01
CA ILE A 238 -0.21 -15.99 -7.84
C ILE A 238 -1.21 -14.96 -8.36
N SER A 239 -0.97 -13.68 -8.02
CA SER A 239 -1.63 -12.53 -8.64
C SER A 239 -0.67 -11.88 -9.66
N PRO A 240 -1.16 -11.39 -10.82
CA PRO A 240 -0.30 -10.90 -11.90
C PRO A 240 0.24 -9.47 -11.70
N VAL A 241 0.50 -9.04 -10.46
CA VAL A 241 0.91 -7.67 -10.14
C VAL A 241 2.43 -7.50 -10.30
N ILE A 242 2.84 -6.94 -11.44
CA ILE A 242 4.23 -6.90 -11.90
C ILE A 242 4.65 -5.45 -12.18
N PRO A 243 5.75 -4.95 -11.59
CA PRO A 243 6.27 -3.60 -11.88
C PRO A 243 6.51 -3.40 -13.39
N HIS A 244 6.17 -2.19 -13.87
CA HIS A 244 6.24 -1.76 -15.27
C HIS A 244 5.42 -2.58 -16.28
N ASP A 245 4.67 -3.59 -15.86
CA ASP A 245 3.62 -4.22 -16.67
C ASP A 245 2.28 -3.51 -16.42
N TYR A 246 1.62 -3.10 -17.51
CA TYR A 246 0.36 -2.35 -17.49
C TYR A 246 -0.79 -3.09 -18.21
N GLN A 247 -0.56 -4.35 -18.58
CA GLN A 247 -1.56 -5.27 -19.11
C GLN A 247 -1.88 -6.33 -18.06
N ASP A 248 -0.90 -7.17 -17.73
CA ASP A 248 -1.08 -8.32 -16.85
C ASP A 248 -1.37 -7.85 -15.41
N SER A 249 -0.74 -6.76 -14.98
CA SER A 249 -1.06 -6.09 -13.70
C SER A 249 -2.48 -5.55 -13.60
N SER A 250 -3.25 -5.45 -14.69
CA SER A 250 -4.65 -5.01 -14.65
C SER A 250 -5.66 -6.16 -14.51
N LEU A 251 -5.21 -7.42 -14.65
CA LEU A 251 -6.13 -8.54 -14.90
C LEU A 251 -6.87 -9.02 -13.63
N PRO A 252 -8.19 -9.22 -13.70
CA PRO A 252 -9.01 -9.70 -12.59
C PRO A 252 -8.92 -11.24 -12.47
N VAL A 253 -7.72 -11.74 -12.20
CA VAL A 253 -7.41 -13.18 -12.16
C VAL A 253 -6.43 -13.53 -11.05
N ALA A 254 -6.48 -14.77 -10.58
CA ALA A 254 -5.41 -15.40 -9.81
C ALA A 254 -5.28 -16.89 -10.15
N VAL A 255 -4.06 -17.40 -10.06
CA VAL A 255 -3.72 -18.80 -10.35
C VAL A 255 -3.33 -19.52 -9.07
N PHE A 256 -3.78 -20.76 -8.92
CA PHE A 256 -3.43 -21.67 -7.84
C PHE A 256 -2.72 -22.90 -8.41
N VAL A 257 -1.42 -23.01 -8.14
CA VAL A 257 -0.59 -24.14 -8.56
C VAL A 257 -0.39 -25.07 -7.37
N TRP A 258 -0.88 -26.29 -7.47
CA TRP A 258 -0.79 -27.31 -6.43
C TRP A 258 0.29 -28.32 -6.78
N ASP A 259 1.42 -28.24 -6.07
CA ASP A 259 2.47 -29.25 -6.13
C ASP A 259 2.18 -30.36 -5.12
N VAL A 260 2.09 -31.60 -5.61
CA VAL A 260 1.75 -32.80 -4.83
C VAL A 260 2.97 -33.71 -4.76
N GLU A 261 3.62 -33.77 -3.61
CA GLU A 261 4.78 -34.64 -3.35
C GLU A 261 4.32 -35.98 -2.76
N ASN A 262 4.48 -37.08 -3.51
CA ASN A 262 4.22 -38.44 -3.04
C ASN A 262 5.52 -39.07 -2.52
N LYS A 263 5.64 -39.24 -1.20
CA LYS A 263 6.82 -39.82 -0.54
C LYS A 263 6.64 -41.31 -0.24
N ASN A 264 5.59 -41.95 -0.76
CA ASN A 264 5.36 -43.39 -0.65
C ASN A 264 6.18 -44.20 -1.66
N ASP A 265 6.27 -45.50 -1.42
CA ASP A 265 6.84 -46.52 -2.31
C ASP A 265 5.85 -47.02 -3.39
N HIS A 266 4.67 -46.41 -3.48
CA HIS A 266 3.61 -46.74 -4.42
C HIS A 266 2.95 -45.48 -5.00
N ASP A 267 2.37 -45.64 -6.18
CA ASP A 267 1.67 -44.57 -6.90
C ASP A 267 0.35 -44.20 -6.22
N LEU A 268 -0.05 -42.94 -6.34
CA LEU A 268 -1.31 -42.40 -5.82
C LEU A 268 -2.04 -41.64 -6.92
N ASP A 269 -3.34 -41.87 -7.04
CA ASP A 269 -4.21 -41.00 -7.84
C ASP A 269 -4.72 -39.88 -6.92
N VAL A 270 -4.47 -38.62 -7.30
CA VAL A 270 -4.73 -37.45 -6.46
C VAL A 270 -5.63 -36.47 -7.18
N SER A 271 -6.77 -36.19 -6.56
CA SER A 271 -7.72 -35.18 -7.01
C SER A 271 -7.77 -34.01 -6.05
N ILE A 272 -7.81 -32.80 -6.60
CA ILE A 272 -8.06 -31.57 -5.86
C ILE A 272 -9.36 -30.97 -6.39
N MET A 273 -10.30 -30.71 -5.50
CA MET A 273 -11.56 -30.04 -5.80
C MET A 273 -11.50 -28.60 -5.30
N PHE A 274 -11.81 -27.65 -6.18
CA PHE A 274 -12.03 -26.24 -5.88
C PHE A 274 -13.54 -25.96 -5.95
N THR A 275 -14.11 -25.53 -4.83
CA THR A 275 -15.51 -25.09 -4.74
C THR A 275 -15.57 -23.58 -4.60
N VAL A 276 -16.53 -22.93 -5.27
CA VAL A 276 -16.83 -21.49 -5.15
C VAL A 276 -18.34 -21.28 -5.28
N VAL A 277 -18.92 -20.42 -4.44
CA VAL A 277 -20.32 -19.99 -4.52
C VAL A 277 -20.48 -18.81 -5.49
N ASN A 278 -21.59 -18.77 -6.23
CA ASN A 278 -21.95 -17.62 -7.08
C ASN A 278 -22.36 -16.41 -6.22
N GLY A 279 -21.37 -15.66 -5.75
CA GLY A 279 -21.54 -14.48 -4.90
C GLY A 279 -20.32 -14.20 -4.03
N SER A 280 -20.52 -13.38 -2.99
CA SER A 280 -19.48 -12.95 -2.03
C SER A 280 -19.91 -13.17 -0.57
N GLY A 281 -20.95 -13.98 -0.37
CA GLY A 281 -21.69 -14.14 0.87
C GLY A 281 -22.59 -12.95 1.23
N HIS A 282 -22.65 -11.89 0.42
CA HIS A 282 -23.32 -10.63 0.72
C HIS A 282 -24.86 -10.75 0.62
N LYS A 283 -25.58 -9.68 0.97
CA LYS A 283 -27.06 -9.65 0.88
C LYS A 283 -27.56 -9.73 -0.56
N ASN A 284 -26.74 -9.29 -1.53
CA ASN A 284 -27.07 -9.25 -2.95
C ASN A 284 -27.16 -10.65 -3.57
N ASP A 285 -26.42 -11.62 -3.03
CA ASP A 285 -26.47 -13.05 -3.39
C ASP A 285 -27.85 -13.71 -3.16
N LYS A 286 -28.78 -12.99 -2.51
CA LYS A 286 -30.20 -13.38 -2.39
C LYS A 286 -31.04 -12.91 -3.58
N GLY A 287 -30.44 -12.23 -4.55
CA GLY A 287 -31.08 -11.86 -5.80
C GLY A 287 -31.51 -13.08 -6.60
N GLY A 288 -32.60 -12.94 -7.35
CA GLY A 288 -32.99 -13.95 -8.34
C GLY A 288 -32.18 -13.78 -9.63
N GLY A 289 -32.00 -14.87 -10.38
CA GLY A 289 -31.37 -14.83 -11.70
C GLY A 289 -29.87 -15.11 -11.73
N HIS A 290 -29.25 -15.47 -10.60
CA HIS A 290 -27.92 -16.09 -10.60
C HIS A 290 -27.98 -17.50 -11.22
N TRP A 291 -27.05 -17.85 -12.11
CA TRP A 291 -27.00 -19.15 -12.79
C TRP A 291 -25.56 -19.53 -13.14
N ASN A 292 -25.32 -20.79 -13.49
CA ASN A 292 -23.97 -21.28 -13.80
C ASN A 292 -23.98 -22.31 -14.92
N GLU A 293 -22.91 -22.35 -15.71
CA GLU A 293 -22.72 -23.25 -16.85
C GLU A 293 -21.29 -23.77 -16.91
N PRO A 294 -21.07 -24.96 -17.49
CA PRO A 294 -19.71 -25.42 -17.77
C PRO A 294 -19.18 -24.69 -19.00
N PHE A 295 -17.86 -24.59 -19.10
CA PHE A 295 -17.20 -24.16 -20.33
C PHE A 295 -15.97 -25.02 -20.61
N HIS A 296 -15.60 -25.06 -21.89
CA HIS A 296 -14.36 -25.61 -22.40
C HIS A 296 -13.83 -24.63 -23.45
N LEU A 297 -12.54 -24.31 -23.39
CA LEU A 297 -11.86 -23.44 -24.34
C LEU A 297 -10.51 -24.04 -24.72
N GLU A 298 -10.39 -24.48 -25.96
CA GLU A 298 -9.11 -24.82 -26.60
C GLU A 298 -8.63 -23.64 -27.45
N LYS A 299 -7.42 -23.16 -27.18
CA LYS A 299 -6.73 -22.12 -27.96
C LYS A 299 -5.23 -22.39 -27.93
N GLU A 300 -4.57 -22.22 -29.08
CA GLU A 300 -3.12 -22.43 -29.24
C GLU A 300 -2.64 -23.83 -28.79
N GLY A 301 -3.48 -24.85 -28.99
CA GLY A 301 -3.20 -26.24 -28.58
C GLY A 301 -3.17 -26.44 -27.07
N GLN A 302 -3.78 -25.53 -26.30
CA GLN A 302 -3.95 -25.62 -24.85
C GLN A 302 -5.43 -25.53 -24.49
N ALA A 303 -5.92 -26.52 -23.74
CA ALA A 303 -7.31 -26.62 -23.33
C ALA A 303 -7.48 -26.27 -21.84
N VAL A 304 -8.56 -25.54 -21.56
CA VAL A 304 -8.98 -25.15 -20.21
C VAL A 304 -10.48 -25.40 -20.09
N SER A 305 -10.87 -26.07 -19.01
CA SER A 305 -12.27 -26.37 -18.69
C SER A 305 -12.62 -25.89 -17.29
N GLY A 306 -13.90 -25.60 -17.06
CA GLY A 306 -14.34 -25.05 -15.79
C GLY A 306 -15.82 -24.73 -15.71
N VAL A 307 -16.17 -23.85 -14.78
CA VAL A 307 -17.53 -23.39 -14.52
C VAL A 307 -17.57 -21.86 -14.54
N LEU A 308 -18.55 -21.29 -15.24
CA LEU A 308 -18.91 -19.88 -15.21
C LEU A 308 -20.06 -19.67 -14.23
N LEU A 309 -19.92 -18.72 -13.31
CA LEU A 309 -20.87 -18.39 -12.25
C LEU A 309 -21.37 -16.96 -12.50
N HIS A 310 -22.52 -16.85 -13.17
CA HIS A 310 -23.11 -15.58 -13.62
C HIS A 310 -23.82 -14.88 -12.46
N HIS A 311 -23.19 -13.87 -11.87
CA HIS A 311 -23.72 -13.10 -10.75
C HIS A 311 -24.54 -11.90 -11.23
N ARG A 312 -25.80 -12.15 -11.56
CA ARG A 312 -26.76 -11.14 -12.04
C ARG A 312 -27.27 -10.23 -10.92
N THR A 313 -26.57 -9.13 -10.65
CA THR A 313 -27.04 -7.99 -9.85
C THR A 313 -27.59 -6.85 -10.71
N ALA A 314 -28.42 -5.99 -10.12
CA ALA A 314 -28.98 -4.82 -10.80
C ALA A 314 -27.94 -3.71 -11.11
N VAL A 315 -26.87 -3.66 -10.32
CA VAL A 315 -25.72 -2.77 -10.47
C VAL A 315 -24.47 -3.65 -10.49
N ASN A 316 -23.52 -3.33 -11.36
CA ASN A 316 -22.24 -4.03 -11.54
C ASN A 316 -22.36 -5.56 -11.56
N PRO A 317 -23.16 -6.17 -12.47
CA PRO A 317 -23.19 -7.61 -12.65
C PRO A 317 -21.81 -8.12 -13.11
N TYR A 318 -21.46 -9.33 -12.70
CA TYR A 318 -20.18 -9.95 -13.03
C TYR A 318 -20.30 -11.45 -13.25
N THR A 319 -19.32 -12.04 -13.90
CA THR A 319 -19.19 -13.50 -14.05
C THR A 319 -17.92 -13.93 -13.33
N LEU A 320 -18.06 -14.77 -12.30
CA LEU A 320 -16.93 -15.51 -11.72
C LEU A 320 -16.63 -16.74 -12.57
N CYS A 321 -15.39 -17.18 -12.58
CA CYS A 321 -14.96 -18.38 -13.29
C CYS A 321 -13.94 -19.15 -12.46
N ILE A 322 -14.23 -20.43 -12.21
CA ILE A 322 -13.23 -21.40 -11.76
C ILE A 322 -12.85 -22.27 -12.94
N ALA A 323 -11.55 -22.48 -13.15
CA ALA A 323 -11.03 -23.18 -14.31
C ALA A 323 -9.79 -24.03 -13.95
N ALA A 324 -9.55 -25.09 -14.71
CA ALA A 324 -8.37 -25.93 -14.60
C ALA A 324 -7.82 -26.27 -15.99
N ARG A 325 -6.50 -26.48 -16.07
CA ARG A 325 -5.82 -26.79 -17.34
C ARG A 325 -5.84 -28.29 -17.63
N GLU A 326 -6.37 -28.65 -18.80
CA GLU A 326 -6.35 -30.03 -19.29
C GLU A 326 -4.97 -30.37 -19.85
N GLN A 327 -4.49 -31.58 -19.56
CA GLN A 327 -3.23 -32.15 -20.05
C GLN A 327 -3.41 -33.66 -20.23
N SER A 328 -2.56 -34.32 -21.02
CA SER A 328 -2.74 -35.75 -21.38
C SER A 328 -2.67 -36.72 -20.19
N ASP A 329 -2.08 -36.31 -19.07
CA ASP A 329 -1.92 -37.03 -17.81
C ASP A 329 -2.85 -36.52 -16.69
N ARG A 330 -3.76 -35.60 -17.01
CA ARG A 330 -4.66 -34.93 -16.06
C ARG A 330 -6.10 -35.01 -16.52
N GLU A 331 -6.99 -35.18 -15.56
CA GLU A 331 -8.42 -35.20 -15.81
C GLU A 331 -9.11 -34.03 -15.13
N VAL A 332 -9.99 -33.35 -15.85
CA VAL A 332 -10.83 -32.26 -15.32
C VAL A 332 -12.28 -32.70 -15.34
N SER A 333 -12.97 -32.55 -14.21
CA SER A 333 -14.38 -32.87 -14.02
C SER A 333 -15.08 -31.77 -13.23
N HIS A 334 -16.37 -31.53 -13.47
CA HIS A 334 -17.05 -30.35 -12.96
C HIS A 334 -18.55 -30.57 -12.75
N GLN A 335 -19.16 -29.63 -12.03
CA GLN A 335 -20.57 -29.67 -11.63
C GLN A 335 -21.20 -28.25 -11.66
N THR A 336 -22.49 -28.12 -12.03
CA THR A 336 -23.38 -26.90 -12.19
C THR A 336 -23.90 -26.00 -11.01
N ALA A 337 -24.69 -26.50 -10.03
CA ALA A 337 -25.27 -25.84 -8.82
C ALA A 337 -25.32 -26.71 -7.50
N PHE A 338 -24.41 -26.59 -6.51
CA PHE A 338 -24.57 -27.21 -5.16
C PHE A 338 -25.24 -26.26 -4.16
N SER A 339 -25.68 -26.78 -3.00
CA SER A 339 -26.30 -25.98 -1.94
C SER A 339 -25.40 -25.83 -0.69
N PRO A 340 -24.81 -24.65 -0.43
CA PRO A 340 -23.98 -24.40 0.76
C PRO A 340 -24.79 -24.29 2.07
N LYS A 341 -26.13 -24.38 2.00
CA LYS A 341 -27.05 -24.26 3.15
C LYS A 341 -27.36 -25.60 3.82
N GLY A 342 -26.98 -26.72 3.22
CA GLY A 342 -27.23 -28.07 3.73
C GLY A 342 -25.96 -28.78 4.22
N THR A 343 -26.01 -30.11 4.27
CA THR A 343 -24.84 -30.97 4.54
C THR A 343 -23.89 -31.05 3.34
N CYS A 344 -24.41 -30.91 2.12
CA CYS A 344 -23.68 -31.09 0.86
C CYS A 344 -22.94 -32.45 0.78
N GLY A 345 -23.56 -33.50 1.31
CA GLY A 345 -23.00 -34.86 1.33
C GLY A 345 -22.89 -35.51 -0.05
N ASP A 346 -23.75 -35.10 -1.01
CA ASP A 346 -23.77 -35.70 -2.35
C ASP A 346 -22.47 -35.40 -3.12
N LEU A 347 -22.11 -34.11 -3.27
CA LEU A 347 -20.85 -33.65 -3.87
C LEU A 347 -19.61 -34.27 -3.19
N TRP A 348 -19.66 -34.46 -1.87
CA TRP A 348 -18.57 -35.08 -1.12
C TRP A 348 -18.43 -36.58 -1.41
N SER A 349 -19.56 -37.28 -1.57
CA SER A 349 -19.61 -38.72 -1.83
C SER A 349 -19.30 -39.06 -3.29
N ASP A 350 -19.65 -38.16 -4.21
CA ASP A 350 -19.27 -38.17 -5.63
C ASP A 350 -17.74 -38.27 -5.74
N LEU A 351 -17.01 -37.28 -5.21
CA LEU A 351 -15.54 -37.26 -5.20
C LEU A 351 -14.89 -38.46 -4.48
N ILE A 352 -15.55 -39.04 -3.46
CA ILE A 352 -15.09 -40.26 -2.79
C ILE A 352 -15.16 -41.48 -3.72
N THR A 353 -16.14 -41.54 -4.63
CA THR A 353 -16.45 -42.74 -5.40
C THR A 353 -15.30 -43.08 -6.35
N ASP A 354 -14.95 -42.16 -7.24
CA ASP A 354 -13.93 -42.37 -8.28
C ASP A 354 -12.82 -41.30 -8.33
N GLY A 355 -12.92 -40.24 -7.54
CA GLY A 355 -12.00 -39.10 -7.56
C GLY A 355 -12.39 -38.00 -8.55
N ARG A 356 -13.56 -38.11 -9.19
CA ARG A 356 -14.09 -37.17 -10.18
C ARG A 356 -15.37 -36.53 -9.64
N LEU A 357 -15.94 -35.62 -10.42
CA LEU A 357 -17.29 -35.10 -10.20
C LEU A 357 -18.18 -35.54 -11.37
N ASP A 358 -19.23 -36.29 -11.08
CA ASP A 358 -20.25 -36.61 -12.07
C ASP A 358 -21.05 -35.34 -12.39
N SER A 359 -21.30 -35.13 -13.68
CA SER A 359 -22.01 -33.94 -14.17
C SER A 359 -23.55 -34.14 -14.21
N PRO A 360 -24.21 -33.93 -13.06
CA PRO A 360 -25.43 -33.12 -13.03
C PRO A 360 -25.09 -31.66 -12.69
N THR A 361 -26.12 -30.87 -12.39
CA THR A 361 -25.92 -29.47 -12.02
C THR A 361 -25.49 -29.30 -10.54
N GLY A 362 -24.18 -29.32 -10.15
CA GLY A 362 -23.58 -29.11 -8.77
C GLY A 362 -22.39 -28.09 -8.36
N GLN A 363 -22.08 -26.98 -9.03
CA GLN A 363 -21.23 -25.76 -8.73
C GLN A 363 -19.74 -25.93 -8.32
N SER A 364 -19.03 -26.89 -8.89
CA SER A 364 -17.70 -27.30 -8.39
C SER A 364 -16.77 -27.72 -9.53
N LEU A 365 -15.46 -27.70 -9.29
CA LEU A 365 -14.45 -28.13 -10.25
C LEU A 365 -13.42 -29.03 -9.56
N ALA A 366 -13.15 -30.21 -10.11
CA ALA A 366 -12.10 -31.10 -9.65
C ALA A 366 -11.11 -31.40 -10.78
N ALA A 367 -9.82 -31.34 -10.46
CA ALA A 367 -8.76 -31.81 -11.33
C ALA A 367 -8.00 -32.96 -10.65
N GLY A 368 -7.74 -34.04 -11.39
CA GLY A 368 -7.04 -35.23 -10.94
C GLY A 368 -5.79 -35.52 -11.77
N CYS A 369 -4.80 -36.14 -11.14
CA CYS A 369 -3.60 -36.67 -11.80
C CYS A 369 -3.10 -37.91 -11.06
N SER A 370 -2.32 -38.76 -11.74
CA SER A 370 -1.58 -39.83 -11.07
C SER A 370 -0.19 -39.34 -10.67
N VAL A 371 0.24 -39.67 -9.46
CA VAL A 371 1.50 -39.21 -8.85
C VAL A 371 2.35 -40.44 -8.50
N PRO A 372 3.39 -40.74 -9.28
CA PRO A 372 4.21 -41.92 -9.06
C PRO A 372 4.89 -41.96 -7.68
N ALA A 373 5.26 -43.16 -7.25
CA ALA A 373 6.09 -43.38 -6.06
C ALA A 373 7.35 -42.49 -6.06
N GLN A 374 7.70 -41.92 -4.90
CA GLN A 374 8.86 -41.02 -4.73
C GLN A 374 8.91 -39.83 -5.72
N SER A 375 7.76 -39.38 -6.22
CA SER A 375 7.68 -38.39 -7.29
C SER A 375 6.75 -37.21 -6.92
N ARG A 376 6.61 -36.28 -7.86
CA ARG A 376 5.76 -35.10 -7.74
C ARG A 376 5.00 -34.86 -9.04
N SER A 377 3.72 -34.51 -8.92
CA SER A 377 2.93 -33.92 -10.01
C SER A 377 2.37 -32.56 -9.58
N THR A 378 1.79 -31.84 -10.55
CA THR A 378 1.28 -30.48 -10.36
C THR A 378 -0.13 -30.39 -10.93
N LEU A 379 -1.05 -29.72 -10.23
CA LEU A 379 -2.39 -29.37 -10.70
C LEU A 379 -2.53 -27.84 -10.75
N GLU A 380 -3.19 -27.30 -11.77
CA GLU A 380 -3.23 -25.86 -12.06
C GLU A 380 -4.69 -25.38 -12.16
N PHE A 381 -5.09 -24.48 -11.26
CA PHE A 381 -6.42 -23.86 -11.21
C PHE A 381 -6.34 -22.34 -11.40
N CYS A 382 -7.41 -21.73 -11.88
CA CYS A 382 -7.58 -20.28 -11.99
C CYS A 382 -8.92 -19.87 -11.37
N LEU A 383 -8.92 -18.69 -10.74
CA LEU A 383 -10.10 -17.92 -10.39
C LEU A 383 -10.05 -16.60 -11.17
N ALA A 384 -11.04 -16.34 -12.01
CA ALA A 384 -11.20 -15.10 -12.75
C ALA A 384 -12.55 -14.43 -12.45
N TRP A 385 -12.65 -13.11 -12.59
CA TRP A 385 -13.92 -12.38 -12.47
C TRP A 385 -14.05 -11.29 -13.53
N ASP A 386 -15.04 -11.43 -14.41
CA ASP A 386 -15.31 -10.45 -15.46
C ASP A 386 -16.40 -9.47 -15.02
N MET A 387 -15.99 -8.22 -14.76
CA MET A 387 -16.83 -7.06 -14.44
C MET A 387 -16.34 -5.86 -15.28
N PRO A 388 -16.61 -5.84 -16.59
CA PRO A 388 -15.92 -4.94 -17.52
C PRO A 388 -16.41 -3.50 -17.42
N LYS A 389 -17.68 -3.34 -17.07
CA LYS A 389 -18.40 -2.07 -16.91
C LYS A 389 -18.78 -1.90 -15.45
N ILE A 390 -18.54 -0.71 -14.91
CA ILE A 390 -18.81 -0.35 -13.53
C ILE A 390 -19.51 1.00 -13.44
N THR A 391 -20.39 1.16 -12.46
CA THR A 391 -20.84 2.47 -11.97
C THR A 391 -20.41 2.63 -10.50
N PHE A 392 -20.14 3.86 -10.09
CA PHE A 392 -20.00 4.23 -8.68
C PHE A 392 -21.39 4.44 -8.03
N GLY A 393 -21.42 4.77 -6.73
CA GLY A 393 -22.69 4.91 -5.98
C GLY A 393 -23.59 6.08 -6.40
N SER A 394 -23.11 6.99 -7.26
CA SER A 394 -23.95 7.95 -8.00
C SER A 394 -24.97 7.26 -8.91
N GLY A 395 -24.56 6.17 -9.59
CA GLY A 395 -25.25 5.62 -10.76
C GLY A 395 -25.25 6.54 -11.99
N GLU A 396 -24.49 7.64 -12.00
CA GLU A 396 -24.57 8.70 -13.03
C GLU A 396 -23.78 8.39 -14.30
N ARG A 397 -22.63 7.72 -14.18
CA ARG A 397 -21.80 7.33 -15.33
C ARG A 397 -21.38 5.87 -15.28
N GLU A 398 -21.35 5.25 -16.45
CA GLU A 398 -20.70 3.96 -16.67
C GLU A 398 -19.23 4.20 -17.03
N HIS A 399 -18.34 3.50 -16.35
CA HIS A 399 -16.91 3.48 -16.63
C HIS A 399 -16.49 2.07 -17.05
N THR A 400 -15.43 1.97 -17.85
CA THR A 400 -14.91 0.70 -18.38
C THR A 400 -13.55 0.40 -17.73
N ARG A 401 -13.32 -0.82 -17.24
CA ARG A 401 -12.07 -1.19 -16.53
C ARG A 401 -10.89 -1.43 -17.48
N ARG A 402 -9.66 -1.10 -17.06
CA ARG A 402 -8.43 -1.22 -17.86
C ARG A 402 -8.28 -2.55 -18.61
N TYR A 403 -8.51 -3.69 -17.94
CA TYR A 403 -8.28 -5.02 -18.55
C TYR A 403 -9.12 -5.27 -19.82
N THR A 404 -10.24 -4.57 -19.99
CA THR A 404 -11.11 -4.72 -21.17
C THR A 404 -10.45 -4.23 -22.45
N ARG A 405 -9.39 -3.41 -22.35
CA ARG A 405 -8.56 -3.01 -23.49
C ARG A 405 -7.92 -4.23 -24.18
N PHE A 406 -7.71 -5.31 -23.44
CA PHE A 406 -7.07 -6.55 -23.90
C PHE A 406 -8.08 -7.71 -24.07
N PHE A 407 -9.17 -7.72 -23.28
CA PHE A 407 -10.13 -8.83 -23.24
C PHE A 407 -11.57 -8.47 -23.69
N GLY A 408 -11.86 -7.21 -24.01
CA GLY A 408 -13.18 -6.75 -24.45
C GLY A 408 -14.13 -6.34 -23.32
N THR A 409 -15.24 -5.69 -23.68
CA THR A 409 -16.17 -5.00 -22.75
C THR A 409 -17.53 -5.70 -22.57
N LYS A 410 -17.71 -6.90 -23.11
CA LYS A 410 -19.03 -7.54 -23.26
C LYS A 410 -19.53 -8.32 -22.03
N GLY A 411 -18.65 -8.72 -21.11
CA GLY A 411 -19.00 -9.57 -19.97
C GLY A 411 -18.93 -11.08 -20.28
N ASP A 412 -18.17 -11.45 -21.32
CA ASP A 412 -17.93 -12.82 -21.80
C ASP A 412 -16.43 -13.21 -21.75
N ALA A 413 -15.57 -12.42 -21.11
CA ALA A 413 -14.12 -12.58 -21.12
C ALA A 413 -13.58 -13.68 -20.18
N SER A 414 -14.39 -14.14 -19.22
CA SER A 414 -13.99 -15.11 -18.18
C SER A 414 -13.26 -16.38 -18.69
N PRO A 415 -13.72 -17.07 -19.75
CA PRO A 415 -12.98 -18.19 -20.36
C PRO A 415 -11.59 -17.78 -20.89
N SER A 416 -11.53 -16.66 -21.63
CA SER A 416 -10.28 -16.15 -22.24
C SER A 416 -9.28 -15.67 -21.20
N LEU A 417 -9.74 -15.00 -20.14
CA LEU A 417 -8.94 -14.61 -18.98
C LEU A 417 -8.33 -15.85 -18.28
N SER A 418 -9.14 -16.90 -18.09
CA SER A 418 -8.70 -18.14 -17.44
C SER A 418 -7.72 -18.93 -18.30
N HIS A 419 -7.95 -19.01 -19.61
CA HIS A 419 -7.00 -19.61 -20.57
C HIS A 419 -5.67 -18.86 -20.58
N TYR A 420 -5.70 -17.52 -20.68
CA TYR A 420 -4.50 -16.70 -20.64
C TYR A 420 -3.73 -16.89 -19.33
N ALA A 421 -4.39 -16.82 -18.17
CA ALA A 421 -3.76 -17.02 -16.88
C ALA A 421 -3.09 -18.40 -16.74
N LEU A 422 -3.80 -19.49 -17.07
CA LEU A 422 -3.27 -20.85 -16.96
C LEU A 422 -2.16 -21.19 -17.97
N THR A 423 -2.02 -20.40 -19.03
CA THR A 423 -0.94 -20.53 -20.02
C THR A 423 0.24 -19.59 -19.78
N HIS A 424 0.03 -18.44 -19.12
CA HIS A 424 1.04 -17.39 -18.95
C HIS A 424 1.62 -17.26 -17.53
N TYR A 425 1.01 -17.84 -16.49
CA TYR A 425 1.45 -17.63 -15.09
C TYR A 425 2.92 -17.92 -14.82
N LYS A 426 3.57 -18.84 -15.55
CA LYS A 426 4.99 -19.16 -15.39
C LYS A 426 5.87 -17.96 -15.74
N ARG A 427 5.51 -17.23 -16.81
CA ARG A 427 6.15 -15.97 -17.18
C ARG A 427 5.91 -14.89 -16.11
N TRP A 428 4.73 -14.88 -15.48
CA TRP A 428 4.49 -14.01 -14.33
C TRP A 428 5.41 -14.36 -13.16
N GLU A 429 5.54 -15.64 -12.79
CA GLU A 429 6.48 -16.07 -11.74
C GLU A 429 7.93 -15.69 -12.08
N GLU A 430 8.38 -15.89 -13.32
CA GLU A 430 9.71 -15.49 -13.81
C GLU A 430 9.94 -13.97 -13.65
N SER A 431 9.04 -13.14 -14.17
CA SER A 431 9.10 -11.68 -14.02
C SER A 431 9.07 -11.26 -12.55
N ILE A 432 8.17 -11.86 -11.73
CA ILE A 432 8.04 -11.57 -10.30
C ILE A 432 9.34 -11.90 -9.57
N GLU A 433 9.96 -13.03 -9.88
CA GLU A 433 11.24 -13.38 -9.28
C GLU A 433 12.37 -12.48 -9.73
N GLU A 434 12.41 -12.09 -11.01
CA GLU A 434 13.44 -11.22 -11.55
C GLU A 434 13.49 -9.86 -10.83
N TRP A 435 12.36 -9.16 -10.67
CA TRP A 435 12.35 -7.85 -9.99
C TRP A 435 12.58 -7.95 -8.48
N GLN A 436 12.13 -9.04 -7.83
CA GLN A 436 12.38 -9.26 -6.40
C GLN A 436 13.84 -9.67 -6.12
N ARG A 437 14.53 -10.33 -7.07
CA ARG A 437 15.84 -10.98 -6.89
C ARG A 437 16.92 -10.09 -6.29
N PRO A 438 17.16 -8.83 -6.73
CA PRO A 438 18.27 -8.02 -6.22
C PRO A 438 18.14 -7.75 -4.70
N ILE A 439 16.93 -7.38 -4.27
CA ILE A 439 16.60 -7.11 -2.86
C ILE A 439 16.63 -8.40 -2.03
N LEU A 440 16.07 -9.50 -2.55
CA LEU A 440 16.03 -10.77 -1.83
C LEU A 440 17.42 -11.37 -1.62
N GLN A 441 18.32 -11.24 -2.61
CA GLN A 441 19.67 -11.81 -2.57
C GLN A 441 20.66 -11.01 -1.73
N ASP A 442 20.43 -9.73 -1.46
CA ASP A 442 21.25 -8.95 -0.52
C ASP A 442 21.07 -9.46 0.92
N ARG A 443 21.93 -10.39 1.34
CA ARG A 443 21.93 -11.00 2.68
C ARG A 443 22.76 -10.25 3.72
N TYR A 444 23.60 -9.31 3.28
CA TYR A 444 24.56 -8.64 4.15
C TYR A 444 24.08 -7.26 4.58
N SER A 445 23.41 -6.54 3.69
CA SER A 445 22.87 -5.22 3.99
C SER A 445 21.40 -5.29 4.43
N LEU A 446 20.54 -6.12 3.81
CA LEU A 446 19.10 -6.09 4.06
C LEU A 446 18.60 -7.24 4.99
N PRO A 447 17.95 -6.94 6.13
CA PRO A 447 17.39 -7.95 7.02
C PRO A 447 16.10 -8.57 6.49
N SER A 448 15.81 -9.82 6.88
CA SER A 448 14.63 -10.57 6.43
C SER A 448 13.29 -9.89 6.73
N TRP A 449 13.17 -9.19 7.87
CA TRP A 449 11.95 -8.46 8.23
C TRP A 449 11.66 -7.33 7.22
N TYR A 450 12.70 -6.62 6.76
CA TYR A 450 12.56 -5.50 5.83
C TYR A 450 12.11 -5.99 4.45
N LYS A 451 12.72 -7.07 3.95
CA LYS A 451 12.31 -7.73 2.70
C LYS A 451 10.85 -8.17 2.76
N SER A 452 10.45 -8.78 3.87
CA SER A 452 9.07 -9.21 4.11
C SER A 452 8.11 -8.03 4.09
N ALA A 453 8.43 -6.93 4.79
CA ALA A 453 7.61 -5.72 4.83
C ALA A 453 7.51 -5.04 3.46
N LEU A 454 8.63 -4.74 2.82
CA LEU A 454 8.72 -3.99 1.56
C LEU A 454 7.85 -4.59 0.45
N PHE A 455 7.88 -5.92 0.30
CA PHE A 455 7.06 -6.61 -0.69
C PHE A 455 5.63 -6.81 -0.23
N ASN A 456 5.38 -7.20 1.03
CA ASN A 456 4.01 -7.51 1.45
C ASN A 456 3.12 -6.28 1.66
N GLU A 457 3.65 -5.09 1.99
CA GLU A 457 2.85 -3.84 2.05
C GLU A 457 2.31 -3.40 0.68
N LEU A 458 2.93 -3.84 -0.44
CA LEU A 458 2.41 -3.58 -1.80
C LEU A 458 1.03 -4.18 -2.08
N TYR A 459 0.53 -5.07 -1.21
CA TYR A 459 -0.83 -5.60 -1.31
C TYR A 459 -1.88 -4.50 -1.50
N PHE A 460 -1.64 -3.33 -0.89
CA PHE A 460 -2.56 -2.19 -0.91
C PHE A 460 -2.67 -1.53 -2.28
N VAL A 461 -1.72 -1.71 -3.19
CA VAL A 461 -1.83 -1.19 -4.57
C VAL A 461 -2.98 -1.87 -5.33
N ALA A 462 -3.32 -3.13 -4.99
CA ALA A 462 -4.46 -3.85 -5.55
C ALA A 462 -5.69 -3.87 -4.61
N ASP A 463 -5.51 -4.19 -3.33
CA ASP A 463 -6.58 -4.36 -2.31
C ASP A 463 -6.82 -3.08 -1.49
N GLY A 464 -6.35 -1.94 -1.98
CA GLY A 464 -6.66 -0.59 -1.50
C GLY A 464 -7.91 0.01 -2.15
N GLY A 465 -8.83 -0.81 -2.63
CA GLY A 465 -10.08 -0.36 -3.25
C GLY A 465 -9.89 0.12 -4.69
N SER A 466 -8.73 -0.21 -5.27
CA SER A 466 -8.20 0.36 -6.49
C SER A 466 -9.16 0.23 -7.68
N VAL A 467 -9.20 1.28 -8.48
CA VAL A 467 -9.98 1.40 -9.72
C VAL A 467 -9.06 1.92 -10.80
N TRP A 468 -9.09 1.24 -11.96
CA TRP A 468 -8.34 1.64 -13.13
C TRP A 468 -9.28 1.59 -14.33
N THR A 469 -9.56 2.74 -14.93
CA THR A 469 -10.55 2.89 -16.00
C THR A 469 -9.91 3.35 -17.30
N GLU A 470 -10.44 2.86 -18.42
CA GLU A 470 -10.16 3.41 -19.74
C GLU A 470 -10.75 4.84 -19.86
N LEU A 471 -10.09 5.65 -20.67
CA LEU A 471 -10.61 6.91 -21.18
C LEU A 471 -11.17 6.70 -22.59
N ALA A 472 -12.15 7.52 -22.99
CA ALA A 472 -12.51 7.63 -24.40
C ALA A 472 -11.42 8.40 -25.14
N GLU A 473 -11.24 8.12 -26.44
CA GLU A 473 -10.15 8.67 -27.27
C GLU A 473 -10.18 10.21 -27.43
N ASP A 474 -11.27 10.86 -27.02
CA ASP A 474 -11.52 12.30 -27.09
C ASP A 474 -11.77 12.97 -25.72
N ALA A 475 -11.56 12.24 -24.61
CA ALA A 475 -11.94 12.70 -23.28
C ALA A 475 -10.84 13.55 -22.59
N ASP A 476 -10.88 14.87 -22.75
CA ASP A 476 -10.10 15.78 -21.90
C ASP A 476 -10.59 15.75 -20.44
N VAL A 477 -10.01 14.84 -19.66
CA VAL A 477 -10.25 14.71 -18.21
C VAL A 477 -9.30 15.53 -17.36
N SER A 478 -8.31 16.18 -17.98
CA SER A 478 -7.24 16.93 -17.32
C SER A 478 -7.45 18.46 -17.37
N GLY A 479 -8.38 18.95 -18.18
CA GLY A 479 -8.55 20.37 -18.45
C GLY A 479 -7.45 20.93 -19.37
N GLY A 480 -6.98 20.11 -20.32
CA GLY A 480 -5.97 20.45 -21.32
C GLY A 480 -4.52 20.34 -20.84
N VAL A 481 -4.27 19.73 -19.68
CA VAL A 481 -2.94 19.60 -19.06
C VAL A 481 -2.17 18.40 -19.59
N ARG A 482 -2.87 17.30 -19.91
CA ARG A 482 -2.28 16.02 -20.33
C ARG A 482 -2.30 15.88 -21.86
N SER A 483 -1.19 15.48 -22.46
CA SER A 483 -1.07 15.32 -23.92
C SER A 483 -1.43 13.93 -24.47
N GLU A 484 -1.35 12.86 -23.66
CA GLU A 484 -1.58 11.47 -24.12
C GLU A 484 -2.31 10.57 -23.10
N ASP A 485 -3.38 9.91 -23.55
CA ASP A 485 -4.30 9.12 -22.72
C ASP A 485 -3.93 7.63 -22.55
N GLU A 486 -2.70 7.23 -22.89
CA GLU A 486 -2.30 5.82 -23.07
C GLU A 486 -2.67 4.88 -21.88
N TYR A 487 -2.72 5.42 -20.66
CA TYR A 487 -2.89 4.66 -19.41
C TYR A 487 -4.21 4.88 -18.67
N GLY A 488 -5.18 5.62 -19.23
CA GLY A 488 -6.48 5.84 -18.58
C GLY A 488 -6.40 6.67 -17.28
N ARG A 489 -7.33 6.42 -16.33
CA ARG A 489 -7.35 7.03 -14.99
C ARG A 489 -7.15 6.00 -13.89
N PHE A 490 -6.45 6.38 -12.82
CA PHE A 490 -6.19 5.52 -11.67
C PHE A 490 -6.59 6.17 -10.35
N ALA A 491 -7.25 5.40 -9.48
CA ALA A 491 -7.59 5.83 -8.14
C ALA A 491 -7.56 4.67 -7.15
N TYR A 492 -7.10 4.92 -5.92
CA TYR A 492 -7.12 3.96 -4.82
C TYR A 492 -7.44 4.69 -3.51
N LEU A 493 -8.04 4.00 -2.55
CA LEU A 493 -8.56 4.62 -1.33
C LEU A 493 -7.42 4.97 -0.37
N GLU A 494 -7.70 5.96 0.47
CA GLU A 494 -6.92 6.28 1.65
C GLU A 494 -6.87 5.10 2.63
N GLY A 495 -8.03 4.48 2.89
CA GLY A 495 -8.09 3.20 3.59
C GLY A 495 -9.45 2.51 3.52
N GLN A 496 -9.57 1.34 4.16
CA GLN A 496 -10.81 0.56 4.15
C GLN A 496 -11.90 1.13 5.08
N GLU A 497 -11.52 1.99 6.03
CA GLU A 497 -12.45 2.76 6.87
C GLU A 497 -12.64 4.21 6.39
N TYR A 498 -11.63 4.76 5.71
CA TYR A 498 -11.58 6.14 5.21
C TYR A 498 -11.70 6.09 3.68
N ARG A 499 -12.95 6.07 3.20
CA ARG A 499 -13.33 5.79 1.81
C ARG A 499 -13.26 7.06 0.95
N MET A 500 -12.07 7.62 0.83
CA MET A 500 -11.74 8.75 -0.04
C MET A 500 -10.66 8.30 -1.01
N TYR A 501 -10.81 8.60 -2.30
CA TYR A 501 -9.84 8.21 -3.32
C TYR A 501 -8.68 9.22 -3.41
N ASN A 502 -7.47 8.71 -3.57
CA ASN A 502 -6.24 9.47 -3.77
C ASN A 502 -6.09 10.63 -2.77
N THR A 503 -6.42 10.40 -1.49
CA THR A 503 -6.27 11.44 -0.45
C THR A 503 -4.82 11.93 -0.43
N TYR A 504 -4.62 13.18 -0.80
CA TYR A 504 -3.41 13.61 -1.47
C TYR A 504 -2.27 13.94 -0.48
N ASP A 505 -2.64 14.45 0.70
CA ASP A 505 -1.71 14.64 1.80
C ASP A 505 -1.20 13.30 2.38
N VAL A 506 -1.93 12.20 2.18
CA VAL A 506 -1.53 10.83 2.54
C VAL A 506 -0.79 10.16 1.37
N HIS A 507 -1.22 10.42 0.14
CA HIS A 507 -0.56 9.98 -1.11
C HIS A 507 0.89 10.43 -1.18
N PHE A 508 1.23 11.61 -0.64
CA PHE A 508 2.61 12.09 -0.45
C PHE A 508 3.58 11.03 0.10
N TYR A 509 3.14 10.25 1.08
CA TYR A 509 3.92 9.17 1.68
C TYR A 509 3.83 7.88 0.84
N ALA A 510 2.64 7.57 0.31
CA ALA A 510 2.38 6.33 -0.41
C ALA A 510 2.96 6.28 -1.83
N SER A 511 3.14 7.44 -2.47
CA SER A 511 3.37 7.56 -3.92
C SER A 511 4.73 7.03 -4.39
N PHE A 512 5.69 6.85 -3.46
CA PHE A 512 6.97 6.18 -3.73
C PHE A 512 6.79 4.80 -4.36
N ALA A 513 5.85 3.98 -3.86
CA ALA A 513 5.57 2.66 -4.43
C ALA A 513 5.08 2.75 -5.87
N LEU A 514 4.26 3.75 -6.21
CA LEU A 514 3.73 3.93 -7.57
C LEU A 514 4.78 4.53 -8.51
N ILE A 515 5.49 5.60 -8.14
CA ILE A 515 6.46 6.22 -9.05
C ILE A 515 7.64 5.28 -9.36
N MET A 516 8.06 4.45 -8.41
CA MET A 516 9.15 3.50 -8.59
C MET A 516 8.75 2.25 -9.40
N LEU A 517 7.52 1.74 -9.24
CA LEU A 517 7.12 0.44 -9.80
C LEU A 517 6.07 0.53 -10.93
N TRP A 518 5.20 1.54 -10.88
CA TRP A 518 4.19 1.80 -11.91
C TRP A 518 4.12 3.30 -12.25
N PRO A 519 5.22 3.93 -12.71
CA PRO A 519 5.30 5.39 -12.90
C PRO A 519 4.13 5.97 -13.69
N LYS A 520 3.68 5.29 -14.74
CA LYS A 520 2.52 5.70 -15.56
C LYS A 520 1.19 5.81 -14.77
N LEU A 521 1.02 5.05 -13.68
CA LEU A 521 -0.11 5.21 -12.74
C LEU A 521 0.09 6.42 -11.81
N ALA A 522 1.32 6.63 -11.32
CA ALA A 522 1.64 7.83 -10.53
C ALA A 522 1.39 9.11 -11.34
N LEU A 523 1.91 9.19 -12.58
CA LEU A 523 1.67 10.31 -13.47
C LEU A 523 0.18 10.50 -13.79
N SER A 524 -0.60 9.41 -13.96
CA SER A 524 -2.06 9.51 -14.12
C SER A 524 -2.73 10.20 -12.93
N VAL A 525 -2.36 9.85 -11.69
CA VAL A 525 -2.87 10.52 -10.48
C VAL A 525 -2.47 11.99 -10.47
N GLN A 526 -1.22 12.30 -10.83
CA GLN A 526 -0.69 13.66 -10.84
C GLN A 526 -1.41 14.56 -11.86
N TYR A 527 -1.69 14.07 -13.07
CA TYR A 527 -2.49 14.80 -14.07
C TYR A 527 -3.96 14.98 -13.64
N ASP A 528 -4.58 14.00 -12.98
CA ASP A 528 -5.94 14.14 -12.42
C ASP A 528 -6.01 15.22 -11.32
N ILE A 529 -4.98 15.27 -10.45
CA ILE A 529 -4.86 16.28 -9.38
C ILE A 529 -4.57 17.66 -9.98
N ALA A 530 -3.63 17.76 -10.93
CA ALA A 530 -3.28 19.00 -11.61
C ALA A 530 -4.47 19.62 -12.36
N GLY A 531 -5.26 18.79 -13.05
CA GLY A 531 -6.53 19.22 -13.66
C GLY A 531 -7.56 19.70 -12.64
N SER A 532 -7.55 19.12 -11.44
CA SER A 532 -8.42 19.55 -10.33
C SER A 532 -7.93 20.87 -9.70
N VAL A 533 -6.63 21.16 -9.65
CA VAL A 533 -6.05 22.42 -9.15
C VAL A 533 -6.56 23.62 -9.92
N VAL A 534 -6.58 23.56 -11.25
CA VAL A 534 -7.03 24.67 -12.11
C VAL A 534 -8.55 24.87 -12.12
N GLN A 535 -9.31 23.89 -11.65
CA GLN A 535 -10.77 23.92 -11.51
C GLN A 535 -11.25 24.47 -10.16
N GLN A 536 -12.52 24.86 -10.10
CA GLN A 536 -13.21 25.32 -8.89
C GLN A 536 -14.65 24.80 -8.85
N ASP A 537 -15.18 24.57 -7.66
CA ASP A 537 -16.60 24.35 -7.38
C ASP A 537 -17.06 25.40 -6.33
N PRO A 538 -17.81 26.44 -6.75
CA PRO A 538 -18.31 27.48 -5.86
C PRO A 538 -19.53 27.06 -5.02
N THR A 539 -19.94 25.78 -5.07
CA THR A 539 -21.05 25.27 -4.27
C THR A 539 -20.70 25.35 -2.78
N GLU A 540 -21.49 26.10 -2.01
CA GLU A 540 -21.30 26.27 -0.57
C GLU A 540 -21.64 24.99 0.20
N ARG A 541 -20.73 24.56 1.09
CA ARG A 541 -20.88 23.37 1.93
C ARG A 541 -20.54 23.65 3.39
N LEU A 542 -21.29 23.05 4.31
CA LEU A 542 -21.02 23.09 5.74
C LEU A 542 -19.83 22.19 6.11
N HIS A 543 -18.77 22.76 6.68
CA HIS A 543 -17.64 22.01 7.26
C HIS A 543 -17.91 21.65 8.72
N LEU A 544 -17.72 20.40 9.12
CA LEU A 544 -18.26 19.89 10.37
C LEU A 544 -17.49 20.34 11.62
N MET A 545 -16.18 20.59 11.52
CA MET A 545 -15.36 21.07 12.64
C MET A 545 -15.66 22.55 12.95
N SER A 546 -15.59 23.42 11.95
CA SER A 546 -15.81 24.87 12.13
C SER A 546 -17.29 25.26 12.23
N GLY A 547 -18.17 24.51 11.58
CA GLY A 547 -19.58 24.88 11.40
C GLY A 547 -19.79 26.05 10.43
N ARG A 548 -18.78 26.43 9.65
CA ARG A 548 -18.85 27.46 8.61
C ARG A 548 -19.23 26.84 7.26
N TYR A 549 -19.74 27.70 6.37
CA TYR A 549 -19.90 27.38 4.95
C TYR A 549 -18.75 28.00 4.15
N SER A 550 -18.28 27.26 3.16
CA SER A 550 -17.31 27.69 2.15
C SER A 550 -17.45 26.85 0.88
N PRO A 551 -16.84 27.25 -0.25
CA PRO A 551 -16.86 26.50 -1.50
C PRO A 551 -16.30 25.07 -1.36
N VAL A 552 -16.92 24.08 -2.02
CA VAL A 552 -16.42 22.69 -2.08
C VAL A 552 -14.98 22.61 -2.62
N LYS A 553 -14.63 23.45 -3.62
CA LYS A 553 -13.28 23.46 -4.21
C LYS A 553 -12.87 24.88 -4.61
N ALA A 554 -11.92 25.46 -3.88
CA ALA A 554 -11.26 26.70 -4.27
C ALA A 554 -10.34 26.50 -5.49
N LYS A 555 -10.20 27.54 -6.33
CA LYS A 555 -9.28 27.53 -7.47
C LYS A 555 -7.82 27.60 -7.03
N HIS A 556 -6.92 26.97 -7.78
CA HIS A 556 -5.47 26.88 -7.54
C HIS A 556 -5.04 26.10 -6.28
N VAL A 557 -6.00 25.64 -5.45
CA VAL A 557 -5.73 24.73 -4.34
C VAL A 557 -5.84 23.27 -4.81
N VAL A 558 -4.95 22.41 -4.36
CA VAL A 558 -4.99 20.95 -4.53
C VAL A 558 -6.19 20.38 -3.75
N PRO A 559 -7.03 19.52 -4.35
CA PRO A 559 -8.07 18.84 -3.59
C PRO A 559 -7.44 17.89 -2.55
N HIS A 560 -8.09 17.78 -1.39
CA HIS A 560 -7.74 16.78 -0.38
C HIS A 560 -7.88 15.37 -0.93
N ASP A 561 -8.96 15.08 -1.67
CA ASP A 561 -9.23 13.77 -2.25
C ASP A 561 -10.01 13.91 -3.58
N ILE A 562 -10.01 12.87 -4.42
CA ILE A 562 -10.75 12.89 -5.69
C ILE A 562 -12.18 12.32 -5.59
N GLY A 563 -12.69 12.02 -4.39
CA GLY A 563 -14.10 11.68 -4.14
C GLY A 563 -14.36 10.37 -3.37
N ASP A 564 -15.64 10.10 -3.09
CA ASP A 564 -16.16 8.89 -2.40
C ASP A 564 -16.62 7.84 -3.44
N PRO A 565 -16.28 6.53 -3.30
CA PRO A 565 -16.81 5.47 -4.17
C PRO A 565 -18.34 5.33 -4.18
N ASP A 566 -19.02 5.81 -3.15
CA ASP A 566 -20.49 5.84 -3.09
C ASP A 566 -21.08 7.11 -3.72
N ASP A 567 -20.27 7.93 -4.40
CA ASP A 567 -20.69 9.08 -5.19
C ASP A 567 -20.13 9.03 -6.62
N GLU A 568 -19.49 10.09 -7.13
CA GLU A 568 -18.88 10.10 -8.48
C GLU A 568 -17.44 10.66 -8.41
N PRO A 569 -16.45 9.78 -8.21
CA PRO A 569 -15.03 10.14 -8.18
C PRO A 569 -14.57 10.91 -9.43
N TRP A 570 -13.49 11.68 -9.25
CA TRP A 570 -12.93 12.67 -10.18
C TRP A 570 -13.83 13.85 -10.56
N GLN A 571 -15.16 13.70 -10.52
CA GLN A 571 -16.11 14.80 -10.77
C GLN A 571 -16.48 15.54 -9.49
N ARG A 572 -16.63 14.80 -8.39
CA ARG A 572 -16.98 15.34 -7.07
C ARG A 572 -15.83 15.09 -6.09
N VAL A 573 -14.79 15.90 -6.28
CA VAL A 573 -13.58 15.96 -5.43
C VAL A 573 -13.89 16.53 -4.04
N ASN A 574 -12.95 16.42 -3.11
CA ASN A 574 -13.09 16.83 -1.71
C ASN A 574 -14.31 16.16 -1.04
N ALA A 575 -14.43 14.84 -1.06
CA ALA A 575 -15.44 14.15 -0.26
C ALA A 575 -15.25 14.41 1.26
N TYR A 576 -14.02 14.60 1.70
CA TYR A 576 -13.70 15.06 3.05
C TYR A 576 -14.34 16.44 3.34
N LEU A 577 -15.01 16.53 4.49
CA LEU A 577 -15.77 17.72 4.92
C LEU A 577 -15.71 17.98 6.43
N ILE A 578 -14.77 17.36 7.14
CA ILE A 578 -14.57 17.64 8.57
C ILE A 578 -13.96 19.05 8.72
N HIS A 579 -12.83 19.29 8.07
CA HIS A 579 -12.18 20.61 7.98
C HIS A 579 -12.42 21.24 6.60
N ASP A 580 -12.17 22.54 6.49
CA ASP A 580 -11.99 23.18 5.18
C ASP A 580 -10.53 23.01 4.77
N THR A 581 -10.33 22.34 3.64
CA THR A 581 -9.01 21.99 3.09
C THR A 581 -8.49 23.05 2.13
N ALA A 582 -9.30 24.06 1.77
CA ALA A 582 -8.86 25.20 0.96
C ALA A 582 -7.85 26.12 1.68
N ASP A 583 -7.75 25.99 3.01
CA ASP A 583 -6.78 26.69 3.84
C ASP A 583 -5.69 25.78 4.47
N TRP A 584 -5.60 24.53 4.03
CA TRP A 584 -4.55 23.60 4.50
C TRP A 584 -3.18 23.95 3.92
N LYS A 585 -2.16 23.94 4.79
CA LYS A 585 -0.79 24.41 4.49
C LYS A 585 0.11 23.38 3.83
N ASP A 586 -0.29 22.10 3.76
CA ASP A 586 0.57 21.03 3.24
C ASP A 586 0.16 20.50 1.87
N LEU A 587 -1.12 20.55 1.47
CA LEU A 587 -1.61 19.98 0.20
C LEU A 587 -0.91 20.55 -1.05
N ASN A 588 -0.87 21.88 -1.19
CA ASN A 588 -0.21 22.54 -2.33
C ASN A 588 1.31 22.27 -2.35
N LEU A 589 1.93 22.26 -1.18
CA LEU A 589 3.37 22.04 -1.02
C LEU A 589 3.77 20.62 -1.39
N LYS A 590 2.99 19.64 -0.92
CA LYS A 590 3.14 18.21 -1.26
C LYS A 590 2.91 17.94 -2.75
N PHE A 591 2.07 18.73 -3.44
CA PHE A 591 1.92 18.62 -4.90
C PHE A 591 3.18 19.09 -5.62
N VAL A 592 3.65 20.29 -5.31
CA VAL A 592 4.87 20.87 -5.91
C VAL A 592 6.09 19.98 -5.67
N LEU A 593 6.23 19.44 -4.45
CA LEU A 593 7.28 18.47 -4.10
C LEU A 593 7.17 17.16 -4.89
N GLN A 594 5.99 16.54 -4.95
CA GLN A 594 5.79 15.30 -5.70
C GLN A 594 6.01 15.50 -7.20
N VAL A 595 5.55 16.59 -7.80
CA VAL A 595 5.83 16.92 -9.21
C VAL A 595 7.33 16.93 -9.49
N TYR A 596 8.12 17.62 -8.66
CA TYR A 596 9.56 17.67 -8.90
C TYR A 596 10.25 16.30 -8.68
N ARG A 597 9.85 15.52 -7.66
CA ARG A 597 10.35 14.15 -7.46
C ARG A 597 10.01 13.25 -8.65
N ASP A 598 8.78 13.31 -9.13
CA ASP A 598 8.29 12.45 -10.20
C ASP A 598 8.99 12.79 -11.52
N PHE A 599 9.22 14.09 -11.79
CA PHE A 599 10.13 14.53 -12.85
C PHE A 599 11.56 13.99 -12.64
N HIS A 600 12.14 14.13 -11.44
CA HIS A 600 13.51 13.67 -11.17
C HIS A 600 13.68 12.15 -11.39
N LEU A 601 12.69 11.34 -11.02
CA LEU A 601 12.74 9.89 -11.18
C LEU A 601 12.42 9.40 -12.61
N THR A 602 11.64 10.16 -13.38
CA THR A 602 11.24 9.77 -14.76
C THR A 602 12.04 10.47 -15.86
N GLN A 603 12.68 11.60 -15.55
CA GLN A 603 13.31 12.55 -16.47
C GLN A 603 12.35 13.10 -17.55
N ASP A 604 11.04 13.03 -17.33
CA ASP A 604 10.03 13.49 -18.28
C ASP A 604 9.94 15.03 -18.31
N SER A 605 10.68 15.60 -19.26
CA SER A 605 10.72 17.04 -19.50
C SER A 605 9.40 17.62 -20.04
N GLN A 606 8.49 16.80 -20.60
CA GLN A 606 7.17 17.29 -21.00
C GLN A 606 6.26 17.41 -19.79
N TYR A 607 6.20 16.37 -18.95
CA TYR A 607 5.51 16.41 -17.66
C TYR A 607 5.92 17.62 -16.82
N LEU A 608 7.23 17.94 -16.74
CA LEU A 608 7.71 19.13 -16.04
C LEU A 608 7.14 20.43 -16.64
N ARG A 609 7.06 20.56 -17.97
CA ARG A 609 6.49 21.74 -18.65
C ARG A 609 4.98 21.86 -18.44
N ASP A 610 4.25 20.75 -18.46
CA ASP A 610 2.81 20.72 -18.21
C ASP A 610 2.48 21.14 -16.77
N MET A 611 3.26 20.64 -15.81
CA MET A 611 3.04 20.88 -14.38
C MET A 611 3.54 22.25 -13.92
N TRP A 612 4.60 22.80 -14.52
CA TRP A 612 5.20 24.09 -14.14
C TRP A 612 4.19 25.24 -13.88
N PRO A 613 3.29 25.62 -14.82
CA PRO A 613 2.34 26.70 -14.58
C PRO A 613 1.34 26.39 -13.46
N ILE A 614 1.07 25.11 -13.18
CA ILE A 614 0.15 24.66 -12.14
C ILE A 614 0.84 24.72 -10.78
N CYS A 615 2.11 24.33 -10.69
CA CYS A 615 2.95 24.54 -9.52
C CYS A 615 3.11 26.04 -9.20
N GLN A 616 3.30 26.90 -10.21
CA GLN A 616 3.30 28.35 -9.99
C GLN A 616 1.97 28.85 -9.39
N ALA A 617 0.84 28.40 -9.93
CA ALA A 617 -0.49 28.79 -9.43
C ALA A 617 -0.74 28.32 -7.99
N ALA A 618 -0.36 27.08 -7.67
CA ALA A 618 -0.47 26.52 -6.32
C ALA A 618 0.41 27.27 -5.31
N MET A 619 1.66 27.58 -5.67
CA MET A 619 2.56 28.37 -4.82
C MET A 619 2.06 29.80 -4.63
N GLU A 620 1.49 30.44 -5.66
CA GLU A 620 0.90 31.78 -5.52
C GLU A 620 -0.26 31.80 -4.53
N SER A 621 -1.10 30.76 -4.50
CA SER A 621 -2.18 30.67 -3.50
C SER A 621 -1.69 30.47 -2.06
N GLU A 622 -0.49 29.94 -1.85
CA GLU A 622 0.10 29.81 -0.51
C GLU A 622 0.73 31.11 0.00
N MET A 623 1.11 32.05 -0.88
CA MET A 623 1.72 33.34 -0.50
C MET A 623 0.84 34.17 0.45
N LYS A 624 -0.47 33.92 0.50
CA LYS A 624 -1.41 34.56 1.44
C LYS A 624 -1.16 34.19 2.91
N PHE A 625 -0.35 33.17 3.16
CA PHE A 625 -0.07 32.61 4.48
C PHE A 625 1.28 33.04 5.07
N ASP A 626 2.05 33.89 4.40
CA ASP A 626 3.14 34.69 4.98
C ASP A 626 2.53 36.02 5.43
N LEU A 627 2.14 36.11 6.71
CA LEU A 627 1.31 37.20 7.25
C LEU A 627 2.15 38.41 7.73
N ASP A 628 3.43 38.22 8.05
CA ASP A 628 4.33 39.28 8.50
C ASP A 628 5.41 39.69 7.48
N GLY A 629 5.59 38.92 6.41
CA GLY A 629 6.52 39.20 5.31
C GLY A 629 7.94 38.68 5.57
N ASP A 630 8.16 37.80 6.54
CA ASP A 630 9.46 37.17 6.80
C ASP A 630 9.80 36.02 5.82
N GLY A 631 8.87 35.63 4.94
CA GLY A 631 9.08 34.60 3.93
C GLY A 631 8.71 33.19 4.38
N LEU A 632 8.12 33.02 5.56
CA LEU A 632 7.68 31.75 6.12
C LEU A 632 6.17 31.74 6.37
N ILE A 633 5.51 30.61 6.10
CA ILE A 633 4.06 30.51 6.26
C ILE A 633 3.63 30.16 7.70
N GLU A 634 2.50 30.71 8.14
CA GLU A 634 1.92 30.46 9.48
C GLU A 634 0.70 29.51 9.46
N ASN A 635 0.69 28.53 10.35
CA ASN A 635 -0.51 27.73 10.64
C ASN A 635 -1.53 28.51 11.47
N SER A 636 -2.82 28.28 11.19
CA SER A 636 -3.93 29.16 11.57
C SER A 636 -4.44 29.02 13.02
N GLY A 637 -3.82 28.21 13.88
CA GLY A 637 -4.28 27.93 15.24
C GLY A 637 -5.36 26.85 15.35
N TYR A 638 -5.63 26.13 14.27
CA TYR A 638 -6.43 24.90 14.22
C TYR A 638 -5.66 23.84 13.41
N ALA A 639 -6.21 22.64 13.24
CA ALA A 639 -5.58 21.64 12.39
C ALA A 639 -5.88 21.95 10.91
N ASP A 640 -4.86 22.44 10.20
CA ASP A 640 -4.88 22.85 8.80
C ASP A 640 -3.80 22.12 7.97
N GLN A 641 -3.64 20.83 8.20
CA GLN A 641 -2.70 19.91 7.54
C GLN A 641 -3.03 18.44 7.88
N THR A 642 -2.34 17.45 7.30
CA THR A 642 -2.60 15.98 7.41
C THR A 642 -2.85 15.45 8.83
N TYR A 643 -2.21 16.01 9.86
CA TYR A 643 -2.53 15.76 11.27
C TYR A 643 -3.78 16.57 11.66
N ASP A 644 -4.92 16.20 11.07
CA ASP A 644 -6.21 16.92 11.09
C ASP A 644 -6.88 17.01 12.48
N GLY A 645 -6.32 16.34 13.48
CA GLY A 645 -6.70 16.41 14.89
C GLY A 645 -5.62 17.02 15.79
N TRP A 646 -4.47 17.46 15.28
CA TRP A 646 -3.39 18.09 16.05
C TRP A 646 -3.23 19.57 15.65
N PRO A 647 -3.71 20.53 16.47
CA PRO A 647 -3.64 21.95 16.14
C PRO A 647 -2.19 22.48 16.10
N VAL A 648 -1.95 23.46 15.24
CA VAL A 648 -0.65 24.13 15.04
C VAL A 648 -0.89 25.65 15.00
N THR A 649 -0.01 26.48 15.57
CA THR A 649 -0.15 27.96 15.53
C THR A 649 1.16 28.68 15.18
N GLY A 650 1.12 29.59 14.19
CA GLY A 650 2.32 30.27 13.69
C GLY A 650 3.17 29.33 12.79
N PRO A 651 4.41 29.70 12.45
CA PRO A 651 5.31 28.79 11.76
C PRO A 651 5.55 27.50 12.55
N SER A 652 5.65 26.39 11.83
CA SER A 652 5.83 25.04 12.38
C SER A 652 6.93 24.27 11.65
N ALA A 653 7.55 23.30 12.33
CA ALA A 653 8.64 22.54 11.72
C ALA A 653 8.19 21.76 10.48
N TYR A 654 6.98 21.19 10.53
CA TYR A 654 6.41 20.39 9.45
C TYR A 654 5.96 21.25 8.25
N CYS A 655 5.02 22.19 8.41
CA CYS A 655 4.56 23.01 7.27
C CYS A 655 5.61 24.01 6.79
N GLY A 656 6.37 24.62 7.70
CA GLY A 656 7.49 25.49 7.34
C GLY A 656 8.62 24.74 6.62
N GLY A 657 8.93 23.52 7.06
CA GLY A 657 9.92 22.67 6.39
C GLY A 657 9.46 22.26 4.97
N LEU A 658 8.19 21.88 4.82
CA LEU A 658 7.59 21.62 3.50
C LEU A 658 7.62 22.87 2.60
N TRP A 659 7.38 24.07 3.15
CA TRP A 659 7.36 25.33 2.42
C TRP A 659 8.73 25.68 1.83
N LEU A 660 9.77 25.62 2.65
CA LEU A 660 11.15 25.87 2.22
C LEU A 660 11.59 24.81 1.18
N ALA A 661 11.21 23.55 1.37
CA ALA A 661 11.45 22.50 0.38
C ALA A 661 10.72 22.78 -0.95
N SER A 662 9.45 23.22 -0.91
CA SER A 662 8.69 23.61 -2.11
C SER A 662 9.32 24.80 -2.84
N LEU A 663 9.78 25.84 -2.12
CA LEU A 663 10.52 26.95 -2.72
C LEU A 663 11.84 26.50 -3.35
N CYS A 664 12.55 25.55 -2.72
CA CYS A 664 13.79 24.99 -3.25
C CYS A 664 13.56 24.25 -4.57
N VAL A 665 12.56 23.37 -4.65
CA VAL A 665 12.23 22.70 -5.92
C VAL A 665 11.74 23.69 -6.97
N MET A 666 10.96 24.73 -6.59
CA MET A 666 10.54 25.77 -7.52
C MET A 666 11.72 26.58 -8.09
N CYS A 667 12.77 26.83 -7.30
CA CYS A 667 14.01 27.42 -7.81
C CYS A 667 14.68 26.50 -8.84
N LYS A 668 14.75 25.19 -8.59
CA LYS A 668 15.35 24.21 -9.53
C LYS A 668 14.49 24.04 -10.79
N MET A 669 13.17 23.94 -10.66
CA MET A 669 12.22 23.92 -11.79
C MET A 669 12.34 25.19 -12.63
N ALA A 670 12.36 26.37 -12.01
CA ALA A 670 12.53 27.65 -12.71
C ALA A 670 13.79 27.69 -13.58
N ARG A 671 14.92 27.13 -13.08
CA ARG A 671 16.15 26.98 -13.87
C ARG A 671 15.98 26.01 -15.04
N LEU A 672 15.31 24.87 -14.83
CA LEU A 672 15.06 23.85 -15.85
C LEU A 672 14.10 24.29 -16.98
N VAL A 673 13.28 25.33 -16.74
CA VAL A 673 12.38 25.93 -17.74
C VAL A 673 12.81 27.35 -18.18
N ASP A 674 14.07 27.72 -17.94
CA ASP A 674 14.68 29.02 -18.30
C ASP A 674 13.95 30.27 -17.75
N SER A 675 13.25 30.15 -16.62
CA SER A 675 12.51 31.23 -15.96
C SER A 675 13.33 31.95 -14.88
N GLU A 676 14.26 32.81 -15.31
CA GLU A 676 15.13 33.60 -14.43
C GLU A 676 14.35 34.53 -13.47
N GLU A 677 13.20 35.07 -13.88
CA GLU A 677 12.34 35.90 -13.03
C GLU A 677 11.74 35.10 -11.87
N ALA A 678 11.16 33.93 -12.17
CA ALA A 678 10.61 33.04 -11.14
C ALA A 678 11.70 32.53 -10.20
N TYR A 679 12.88 32.17 -10.73
CA TYR A 679 14.03 31.78 -9.91
C TYR A 679 14.38 32.87 -8.88
N ARG A 680 14.52 34.13 -9.31
CA ARG A 680 14.86 35.24 -8.40
C ARG A 680 13.79 35.48 -7.34
N ARG A 681 12.51 35.39 -7.72
CA ARG A 681 11.39 35.55 -6.77
C ARG A 681 11.41 34.47 -5.69
N TYR A 682 11.50 33.20 -6.07
CA TYR A 682 11.51 32.10 -5.09
C TYR A 682 12.80 32.08 -4.27
N LYS A 683 13.94 32.51 -4.85
CA LYS A 683 15.22 32.64 -4.14
C LYS A 683 15.18 33.72 -3.04
N ASP A 684 14.57 34.87 -3.28
CA ASP A 684 14.37 35.89 -2.24
C ASP A 684 13.52 35.36 -1.07
N ILE A 685 12.41 34.68 -1.38
CA ILE A 685 11.49 34.16 -0.37
C ILE A 685 12.16 33.08 0.48
N ILE A 686 12.86 32.11 -0.13
CA ILE A 686 13.53 31.04 0.63
C ILE A 686 14.69 31.57 1.49
N ASP A 687 15.39 32.63 1.05
CA ASP A 687 16.48 33.23 1.84
C ASP A 687 15.96 33.88 3.12
N ARG A 688 14.85 34.64 3.03
CA ARG A 688 14.19 35.23 4.20
C ARG A 688 13.55 34.15 5.09
N GLY A 689 12.75 33.27 4.49
CA GLY A 689 12.01 32.22 5.19
C GLY A 689 12.90 31.18 5.90
N SER A 690 14.07 30.85 5.33
CA SER A 690 15.02 29.95 5.99
C SER A 690 15.62 30.57 7.25
N ALA A 691 15.97 31.86 7.19
CA ALA A 691 16.45 32.60 8.36
C ALA A 691 15.37 32.75 9.45
N ALA A 692 14.12 32.95 9.05
CA ALA A 692 12.96 32.95 9.94
C ALA A 692 12.74 31.59 10.63
N PHE A 693 12.70 30.51 9.85
CA PHE A 693 12.45 29.14 10.33
C PHE A 693 13.46 28.74 11.41
N ASP A 694 14.74 28.98 11.14
CA ASP A 694 15.82 28.73 12.08
C ASP A 694 15.68 29.58 13.36
N LYS A 695 15.45 30.89 13.22
CA LYS A 695 15.32 31.83 14.34
C LYS A 695 14.12 31.51 15.25
N LEU A 696 13.02 31.02 14.69
CA LEU A 696 11.76 30.78 15.41
C LEU A 696 11.66 29.38 16.01
N LEU A 697 12.24 28.36 15.36
CA LEU A 697 11.99 26.96 15.70
C LEU A 697 13.22 26.20 16.20
N TRP A 698 14.45 26.59 15.84
CA TRP A 698 15.65 25.87 16.29
C TRP A 698 15.94 26.15 17.77
N ASN A 699 15.80 25.14 18.62
CA ASN A 699 16.02 25.27 20.07
C ASN A 699 17.44 24.92 20.55
N GLY A 700 18.37 24.70 19.62
CA GLY A 700 19.74 24.25 19.91
C GLY A 700 19.96 22.74 19.79
N LYS A 701 18.89 21.93 19.69
CA LYS A 701 18.99 20.47 19.52
C LYS A 701 18.06 19.90 18.45
N TYR A 702 16.84 20.42 18.33
CA TYR A 702 15.84 20.03 17.35
C TYR A 702 14.95 21.23 16.99
N TYR A 703 14.01 21.04 16.05
CA TYR A 703 13.05 22.07 15.69
C TYR A 703 11.78 21.90 16.53
N ASN A 704 11.37 22.97 17.23
CA ASN A 704 10.11 23.04 17.97
C ASN A 704 8.92 22.72 17.04
N TYR A 705 7.89 22.09 17.58
CA TYR A 705 6.67 21.75 16.85
C TYR A 705 6.03 22.98 16.20
N ASP A 706 5.83 24.05 16.98
CA ASP A 706 5.44 25.37 16.46
C ASP A 706 6.14 26.51 17.22
N SER A 707 6.00 27.73 16.70
CA SER A 707 6.59 28.95 17.27
C SER A 707 5.66 29.67 18.25
N SER A 708 4.53 29.06 18.63
CA SER A 708 3.45 29.73 19.36
C SER A 708 3.80 30.15 20.80
N GLY A 709 4.92 29.67 21.33
CA GLY A 709 5.35 29.88 22.72
C GLY A 709 4.43 29.23 23.77
N ARG A 710 3.45 28.41 23.35
CA ARG A 710 2.57 27.66 24.24
C ARG A 710 3.33 26.51 24.92
N GLU A 711 2.76 25.97 26.01
CA GLU A 711 3.36 24.90 26.82
C GLU A 711 3.86 23.70 26.01
N LEU A 712 3.20 23.38 24.90
CA LEU A 712 3.50 22.22 24.06
C LEU A 712 4.24 22.54 22.75
N SER A 713 4.58 23.81 22.50
CA SER A 713 5.33 24.26 21.31
C SER A 713 6.70 23.57 21.15
N ASN A 714 7.32 23.17 22.26
CA ASN A 714 8.62 22.48 22.29
C ASN A 714 8.53 20.94 22.18
N SER A 715 7.36 20.36 21.87
CA SER A 715 7.24 18.92 21.60
C SER A 715 8.10 18.50 20.40
N VAL A 716 8.71 17.32 20.50
CA VAL A 716 9.48 16.69 19.43
C VAL A 716 8.51 15.96 18.51
N MET A 717 8.31 16.51 17.31
CA MET A 717 7.51 15.87 16.27
C MET A 717 8.37 14.86 15.49
N SER A 718 7.87 13.65 15.28
CA SER A 718 8.56 12.61 14.51
C SER A 718 8.84 13.03 13.05
N ASP A 719 7.95 13.84 12.49
CA ASP A 719 7.92 14.26 11.08
C ASP A 719 8.48 15.68 10.85
N GLN A 720 9.20 16.23 11.83
CA GLN A 720 9.71 17.62 11.79
C GLN A 720 10.68 17.91 10.63
N CYS A 721 11.16 16.86 9.94
CA CYS A 721 12.07 16.95 8.79
C CYS A 721 11.42 16.52 7.47
N ALA A 722 10.09 16.47 7.36
CA ALA A 722 9.36 16.00 6.16
C ALA A 722 9.75 16.73 4.85
N GLY A 723 9.97 18.05 4.90
CA GLY A 723 10.46 18.80 3.74
C GLY A 723 11.87 18.39 3.31
N HIS A 724 12.79 18.25 4.27
CA HIS A 724 14.17 17.83 4.02
C HIS A 724 14.26 16.41 3.47
N TRP A 725 13.46 15.48 4.03
CA TRP A 725 13.28 14.13 3.49
C TRP A 725 12.95 14.15 2.01
N PHE A 726 11.98 14.99 1.62
CA PHE A 726 11.52 15.02 0.25
C PHE A 726 12.51 15.67 -0.72
N LEU A 727 13.35 16.61 -0.25
CA LEU A 727 14.48 17.12 -1.03
C LEU A 727 15.50 16.01 -1.33
N ARG A 728 15.95 15.28 -0.31
CA ARG A 728 16.89 14.14 -0.49
C ARG A 728 16.31 13.06 -1.39
N ALA A 729 15.02 12.76 -1.24
CA ALA A 729 14.28 11.83 -2.09
C ALA A 729 14.11 12.30 -3.55
N SER A 730 14.30 13.60 -3.81
CA SER A 730 14.25 14.22 -5.15
C SER A 730 15.65 14.53 -5.72
N GLY A 731 16.71 13.95 -5.14
CA GLY A 731 18.10 14.19 -5.55
C GLY A 731 18.58 15.62 -5.30
N LEU A 732 18.06 16.29 -4.26
CA LEU A 732 18.45 17.65 -3.86
C LEU A 732 18.98 17.73 -2.43
N GLY A 733 19.66 18.83 -2.14
CA GLY A 733 20.21 19.16 -0.82
C GLY A 733 21.43 18.29 -0.52
N GLU A 734 22.54 18.51 -1.22
CA GLU A 734 23.79 17.76 -1.02
C GLU A 734 24.59 18.27 0.20
N GLY A 735 25.55 17.50 0.72
CA GLY A 735 26.35 17.89 1.89
C GLY A 735 25.74 17.48 3.25
N GLU A 736 26.36 17.97 4.34
CA GLU A 736 26.08 17.60 5.74
C GLU A 736 25.20 18.63 6.46
N TYR A 737 24.12 18.16 7.09
CA TYR A 737 23.18 19.00 7.82
C TYR A 737 23.18 18.69 9.31
N GLN A 738 24.16 19.25 10.04
CA GLN A 738 24.35 18.99 11.48
C GLN A 738 23.06 19.22 12.30
N LYS A 739 22.26 20.25 11.97
CA LYS A 739 20.96 20.50 12.62
C LYS A 739 19.92 19.42 12.34
N ILE A 740 19.83 18.93 11.09
CA ILE A 740 18.92 17.85 10.71
C ILE A 740 19.35 16.55 11.38
N GLN A 741 20.65 16.21 11.36
CA GLN A 741 21.17 15.03 12.06
C GLN A 741 20.89 15.09 13.57
N SER A 742 21.07 16.26 14.21
CA SER A 742 20.72 16.47 15.63
C SER A 742 19.21 16.36 15.89
N ALA A 743 18.37 16.86 14.99
CA ALA A 743 16.92 16.73 15.07
C ALA A 743 16.47 15.26 14.92
N LEU A 744 16.95 14.54 13.90
CA LEU A 744 16.68 13.12 13.68
C LEU A 744 17.19 12.26 14.85
N LYS A 745 18.37 12.58 15.41
CA LYS A 745 18.89 11.91 16.61
C LYS A 745 18.00 12.15 17.83
N SER A 746 17.46 13.36 17.97
CA SER A 746 16.49 13.68 19.03
C SER A 746 15.18 12.90 18.86
N VAL A 747 14.66 12.79 17.63
CA VAL A 747 13.50 11.95 17.31
C VAL A 747 13.79 10.47 17.61
N PHE A 748 14.97 9.96 17.26
CA PHE A 748 15.34 8.58 17.57
C PHE A 748 15.42 8.32 19.09
N ASP A 749 16.11 9.17 19.84
CA ASP A 749 16.31 8.96 21.28
C ASP A 749 15.00 9.11 22.08
N LEU A 750 14.12 10.04 21.65
CA LEU A 750 12.87 10.35 22.33
C LEU A 750 11.70 9.57 21.72
N ASN A 751 11.25 9.92 20.52
CA ASN A 751 10.05 9.36 19.90
C ASN A 751 10.14 7.85 19.62
N VAL A 752 11.34 7.29 19.43
CA VAL A 752 11.55 5.84 19.21
C VAL A 752 12.04 5.15 20.48
N MET A 753 13.25 5.45 20.94
CA MET A 753 13.90 4.66 22.00
C MET A 753 13.24 4.84 23.38
N SER A 754 12.70 6.02 23.68
CA SER A 754 11.93 6.25 24.92
C SER A 754 10.47 5.77 24.81
N PHE A 755 9.98 5.45 23.60
CA PHE A 755 8.63 4.89 23.38
C PHE A 755 8.68 3.36 23.27
N ALA A 756 8.20 2.66 24.30
CA ALA A 756 8.20 1.19 24.38
C ALA A 756 9.58 0.53 24.08
N GLY A 757 10.69 1.24 24.37
CA GLY A 757 12.05 0.75 24.12
C GLY A 757 12.41 0.61 22.63
N GLY A 758 11.81 1.41 21.74
CA GLY A 758 12.01 1.32 20.29
C GLY A 758 11.38 0.08 19.66
N GLN A 759 10.43 -0.57 20.33
CA GLN A 759 9.78 -1.80 19.84
C GLN A 759 8.44 -1.55 19.12
N MET A 760 8.03 -0.28 18.98
CA MET A 760 6.72 0.11 18.45
C MET A 760 6.80 1.27 17.45
N GLY A 761 7.93 1.45 16.75
CA GLY A 761 8.13 2.58 15.84
C GLY A 761 8.37 3.91 16.59
N ALA A 762 8.00 5.02 15.94
CA ALA A 762 8.09 6.38 16.50
C ALA A 762 6.69 6.89 16.86
N VAL A 763 6.49 7.34 18.10
CA VAL A 763 5.28 8.10 18.47
C VAL A 763 5.34 9.51 17.89
N ASN A 764 4.21 10.03 17.39
CA ASN A 764 4.19 11.27 16.62
C ASN A 764 4.69 12.48 17.40
N GLY A 765 4.25 12.64 18.65
CA GLY A 765 4.69 13.70 19.55
C GLY A 765 5.31 13.15 20.82
N MET A 766 6.51 13.61 21.16
CA MET A 766 7.20 13.28 22.41
C MET A 766 7.62 14.56 23.13
N ARG A 767 7.41 14.63 24.44
CA ARG A 767 7.85 15.77 25.26
C ARG A 767 9.37 15.71 25.49
N PRO A 768 10.07 16.84 25.71
CA PRO A 768 11.51 16.84 25.98
C PRO A 768 11.92 15.95 27.17
N GLU A 769 11.00 15.74 28.12
CA GLU A 769 11.18 14.89 29.30
C GLU A 769 11.06 13.39 29.02
N GLY A 770 10.83 12.97 27.76
CA GLY A 770 10.72 11.56 27.36
C GLY A 770 9.35 10.92 27.64
N VAL A 771 8.29 11.73 27.74
CA VAL A 771 6.90 11.26 27.90
C VAL A 771 6.05 11.62 26.67
N PRO A 772 5.17 10.74 26.15
CA PRO A 772 4.38 11.03 24.95
C PRO A 772 3.52 12.29 25.10
N ASP A 773 3.44 13.09 24.03
CA ASP A 773 2.53 14.23 23.96
C ASP A 773 1.09 13.72 23.83
N ARG A 774 0.21 14.24 24.68
CA ARG A 774 -1.20 13.81 24.81
C ARG A 774 -2.19 14.97 24.62
N SER A 775 -1.76 16.04 23.95
CA SER A 775 -2.63 17.14 23.51
C SER A 775 -3.69 16.68 22.50
N SER A 776 -3.27 15.80 21.58
CA SER A 776 -4.15 15.17 20.61
C SER A 776 -4.15 13.65 20.78
N VAL A 777 -5.15 13.00 20.17
CA VAL A 777 -5.10 11.57 19.87
C VAL A 777 -3.92 11.28 18.95
N GLN A 778 -3.71 12.15 17.95
CA GLN A 778 -2.69 11.96 16.92
C GLN A 778 -1.27 12.17 17.44
N SER A 779 -1.07 12.87 18.55
CA SER A 779 0.25 13.04 19.17
C SER A 779 0.68 11.79 19.98
N ASP A 780 -0.27 11.02 20.53
CA ASP A 780 -0.07 9.76 21.27
C ASP A 780 -0.19 8.50 20.36
N GLU A 781 -0.24 8.72 19.04
CA GLU A 781 -0.28 7.68 18.00
C GLU A 781 1.10 7.46 17.36
N VAL A 782 1.33 6.23 16.89
CA VAL A 782 2.39 5.88 15.93
C VAL A 782 1.74 5.80 14.56
N TRP A 783 2.14 6.65 13.61
CA TRP A 783 1.67 6.57 12.22
C TRP A 783 2.63 5.74 11.39
N ILE A 784 2.17 4.61 10.86
CA ILE A 784 3.05 3.59 10.24
C ILE A 784 3.75 4.16 9.01
N GLY A 785 3.06 4.95 8.19
CA GLY A 785 3.68 5.59 7.03
C GLY A 785 4.67 6.72 7.37
N VAL A 786 4.44 7.43 8.48
CA VAL A 786 5.37 8.45 8.97
C VAL A 786 6.65 7.77 9.50
N VAL A 787 6.52 6.64 10.19
CA VAL A 787 7.65 5.84 10.66
C VAL A 787 8.56 5.38 9.51
N TYR A 788 7.99 4.93 8.39
CA TYR A 788 8.79 4.53 7.22
C TYR A 788 9.38 5.74 6.48
N GLY A 789 8.66 6.87 6.39
CA GLY A 789 9.21 8.13 5.87
C GLY A 789 10.40 8.64 6.70
N LEU A 790 10.24 8.72 8.03
CA LEU A 790 11.30 9.05 8.98
C LEU A 790 12.51 8.10 8.86
N ALA A 791 12.28 6.80 8.73
CA ALA A 791 13.35 5.83 8.53
C ALA A 791 14.11 6.06 7.21
N ALA A 792 13.41 6.44 6.14
CA ALA A 792 14.04 6.85 4.88
C ALA A 792 14.89 8.12 5.05
N THR A 793 14.40 9.13 5.79
CA THR A 793 15.14 10.35 6.14
C THR A 793 16.42 10.04 6.91
N MET A 794 16.34 9.17 7.93
CA MET A 794 17.50 8.72 8.69
C MET A 794 18.53 8.02 7.79
N ILE A 795 18.09 7.16 6.87
CA ILE A 795 18.98 6.49 5.90
C ILE A 795 19.66 7.52 4.97
N HIS A 796 18.93 8.52 4.46
CA HIS A 796 19.51 9.59 3.63
C HIS A 796 20.58 10.42 4.36
N GLU A 797 20.47 10.61 5.68
CA GLU A 797 21.47 11.31 6.51
C GLU A 797 22.55 10.39 7.11
N GLY A 798 22.66 9.14 6.63
CA GLY A 798 23.66 8.16 7.08
C GLY A 798 23.33 7.43 8.39
N MET A 799 22.21 7.76 9.05
CA MET A 799 21.70 7.13 10.28
C MET A 799 20.97 5.81 9.97
N ARG A 800 21.66 4.91 9.26
CA ARG A 800 21.09 3.69 8.68
C ARG A 800 20.53 2.73 9.72
N ASP A 801 21.24 2.57 10.83
CA ASP A 801 20.87 1.61 11.88
C ASP A 801 19.71 2.15 12.72
N GLU A 802 19.67 3.46 12.99
CA GLU A 802 18.53 4.14 13.60
C GLU A 802 17.26 4.03 12.74
N GLY A 803 17.37 4.29 11.43
CA GLY A 803 16.25 4.16 10.49
C GLY A 803 15.73 2.73 10.41
N MET A 804 16.63 1.75 10.27
CA MET A 804 16.28 0.32 10.27
C MET A 804 15.63 -0.10 11.59
N ARG A 805 16.14 0.34 12.73
CA ARG A 805 15.59 0.02 14.06
C ARG A 805 14.19 0.60 14.26
N THR A 806 13.99 1.83 13.81
CA THR A 806 12.71 2.56 13.86
C THR A 806 11.64 1.83 13.06
N ALA A 807 11.95 1.43 11.83
CA ALA A 807 11.03 0.65 10.98
C ALA A 807 10.82 -0.79 11.50
N GLU A 808 11.85 -1.47 12.02
CA GLU A 808 11.75 -2.84 12.54
C GLU A 808 10.70 -2.94 13.66
N GLY A 809 10.79 -2.07 14.68
CA GLY A 809 9.84 -2.09 15.81
C GLY A 809 8.38 -1.97 15.36
N CYS A 810 8.15 -1.14 14.33
CA CYS A 810 6.83 -0.98 13.74
C CYS A 810 6.36 -2.24 13.00
N TYR A 811 7.18 -2.80 12.10
CA TYR A 811 6.85 -4.03 11.37
C TYR A 811 6.52 -5.18 12.33
N ARG A 812 7.40 -5.47 13.30
CA ARG A 812 7.21 -6.58 14.25
C ARG A 812 5.95 -6.42 15.07
N THR A 813 5.66 -5.19 15.52
CA THR A 813 4.41 -4.89 16.24
C THR A 813 3.19 -5.17 15.36
N VAL A 814 3.13 -4.63 14.15
CA VAL A 814 1.95 -4.76 13.27
C VAL A 814 1.76 -6.20 12.75
N TRP A 815 2.80 -6.77 12.13
CA TRP A 815 2.70 -8.03 11.38
C TRP A 815 2.86 -9.29 12.25
N GLU A 816 3.83 -9.31 13.17
CA GLU A 816 4.19 -10.50 13.92
C GLU A 816 3.46 -10.59 15.27
N LYS A 817 3.21 -9.45 15.92
CA LYS A 817 2.63 -9.40 17.28
C LYS A 817 1.12 -9.14 17.29
N LEU A 818 0.64 -8.19 16.48
CA LEU A 818 -0.76 -7.75 16.46
C LEU A 818 -1.61 -8.42 15.38
N GLY A 819 -1.01 -9.21 14.47
CA GLY A 819 -1.74 -9.94 13.42
C GLY A 819 -2.46 -9.02 12.42
N MET A 820 -1.90 -7.84 12.16
CA MET A 820 -2.43 -6.84 11.23
C MET A 820 -1.84 -6.97 9.80
N ALA A 821 -1.25 -8.13 9.48
CA ALA A 821 -0.84 -8.49 8.13
C ALA A 821 -2.00 -8.30 7.12
N PHE A 822 -1.70 -7.68 5.98
CA PHE A 822 -2.68 -7.36 4.92
C PHE A 822 -3.88 -6.51 5.38
N GLN A 823 -3.72 -5.80 6.50
CA GLN A 823 -4.66 -4.80 7.00
C GLN A 823 -3.94 -3.68 7.77
N THR A 824 -2.68 -3.41 7.42
CA THR A 824 -1.79 -2.42 8.03
C THR A 824 -2.55 -1.10 8.24
N PRO A 825 -2.72 -0.64 9.49
CA PRO A 825 -3.52 0.54 9.73
C PRO A 825 -2.79 1.85 9.37
N GLU A 826 -3.47 2.97 9.51
CA GLU A 826 -2.81 4.28 9.63
C GLU A 826 -2.00 4.31 10.93
N ALA A 827 -2.68 4.06 12.05
CA ALA A 827 -2.13 4.34 13.37
C ALA A 827 -2.47 3.31 14.44
N TYR A 828 -1.62 3.28 15.47
CA TYR A 828 -1.88 2.61 16.74
C TYR A 828 -1.20 3.32 17.91
N CYS A 829 -1.76 3.15 19.12
CA CYS A 829 -1.18 3.71 20.36
C CYS A 829 -0.52 2.61 21.21
N GLU A 830 0.17 2.97 22.28
CA GLU A 830 0.58 1.99 23.31
C GLU A 830 -0.63 1.29 23.95
N LYS A 831 -1.72 2.04 24.18
CA LYS A 831 -2.94 1.66 24.95
C LYS A 831 -3.86 0.60 24.29
N GLY A 832 -3.37 -0.21 23.36
CA GLY A 832 -4.16 -1.29 22.74
C GLY A 832 -5.26 -0.84 21.77
N ILE A 833 -5.15 0.38 21.23
CA ILE A 833 -6.07 0.96 20.25
C ILE A 833 -5.39 1.02 18.86
N PHE A 834 -6.18 0.95 17.78
CA PHE A 834 -5.76 1.25 16.41
C PHE A 834 -6.76 2.19 15.72
N ARG A 835 -6.36 2.79 14.59
CA ARG A 835 -7.20 3.65 13.77
C ARG A 835 -6.98 3.39 12.27
N SER A 836 -8.07 3.26 11.52
CA SER A 836 -8.14 3.05 10.07
C SER A 836 -7.35 1.83 9.57
N LEU A 837 -7.95 0.65 9.59
CA LEU A 837 -7.36 -0.58 9.04
C LEU A 837 -7.20 -0.53 7.52
N ALA A 838 -6.15 -1.21 7.03
CA ALA A 838 -5.77 -1.30 5.62
C ALA A 838 -5.70 0.09 4.97
N TYR A 839 -4.53 0.73 5.09
CA TYR A 839 -4.31 2.13 4.81
C TYR A 839 -3.20 2.36 3.77
N MET A 840 -3.23 3.50 3.08
CA MET A 840 -2.30 3.79 1.98
C MET A 840 -0.92 4.24 2.45
N ARG A 841 -0.83 5.01 3.55
CA ARG A 841 0.41 5.64 4.03
C ARG A 841 1.59 4.66 4.23
N PRO A 842 1.40 3.42 4.73
CA PRO A 842 2.45 2.40 4.86
C PRO A 842 3.23 2.05 3.57
N LEU A 843 2.71 2.34 2.37
CA LEU A 843 3.45 2.15 1.11
C LEU A 843 4.76 2.96 1.04
N SER A 844 4.91 3.97 1.90
CA SER A 844 6.15 4.72 2.17
C SER A 844 7.37 3.88 2.56
N ILE A 845 7.23 2.60 2.88
CA ILE A 845 8.39 1.69 2.99
C ILE A 845 9.24 1.66 1.69
N TRP A 846 8.64 1.99 0.55
CA TRP A 846 9.36 2.18 -0.72
C TRP A 846 10.26 3.42 -0.75
N ALA A 847 10.00 4.45 0.07
CA ALA A 847 10.93 5.56 0.27
C ALA A 847 12.22 5.10 0.95
N MET A 848 12.17 4.12 1.87
CA MET A 848 13.37 3.52 2.43
C MET A 848 14.20 2.81 1.35
N GLN A 849 13.54 2.13 0.39
CA GLN A 849 14.25 1.47 -0.71
C GLN A 849 14.92 2.49 -1.64
N LEU A 850 14.26 3.62 -1.90
CA LEU A 850 14.88 4.74 -2.63
C LEU A 850 16.13 5.26 -1.90
N ALA A 851 16.01 5.56 -0.59
CA ALA A 851 17.12 6.04 0.23
C ALA A 851 18.32 5.07 0.25
N LEU A 852 18.05 3.77 0.36
CA LEU A 852 19.07 2.71 0.31
C LEU A 852 19.78 2.66 -1.05
N ASN A 853 19.03 2.73 -2.17
CA ASN A 853 19.58 2.71 -3.52
C ASN A 853 20.51 3.93 -3.77
N THR A 854 20.06 5.13 -3.38
CA THR A 854 20.85 6.37 -3.53
C THR A 854 22.14 6.31 -2.70
N SER A 855 22.04 5.79 -1.47
CA SER A 855 23.21 5.64 -0.57
C SER A 855 24.28 4.70 -1.13
N GLN A 856 23.88 3.57 -1.73
CA GLN A 856 24.80 2.62 -2.38
C GLN A 856 25.49 3.25 -3.61
N THR A 857 24.76 4.06 -4.38
CA THR A 857 25.30 4.76 -5.55
C THR A 857 26.38 5.76 -5.11
N ALA A 858 26.13 6.58 -4.10
CA ALA A 858 27.10 7.54 -3.56
C ALA A 858 28.38 6.88 -3.02
N GLN A 859 28.25 5.73 -2.35
CA GLN A 859 29.41 4.94 -1.88
C GLN A 859 30.22 4.35 -3.05
N THR A 860 29.56 3.96 -4.14
CA THR A 860 30.25 3.42 -5.33
C THR A 860 31.01 4.50 -6.08
N THR A 861 30.41 5.68 -6.26
CA THR A 861 31.05 6.83 -6.94
C THR A 861 32.27 7.34 -6.16
N SER A 862 32.16 7.44 -4.82
CA SER A 862 33.28 7.87 -3.96
C SER A 862 34.42 6.86 -3.88
N ALA A 863 34.13 5.56 -3.96
CA ALA A 863 35.18 4.53 -4.06
C ALA A 863 35.93 4.60 -5.40
N GLN A 864 35.25 4.90 -6.51
CA GLN A 864 35.87 5.01 -7.84
C GLN A 864 36.72 6.28 -8.02
N THR A 865 36.35 7.40 -7.39
CA THR A 865 37.18 8.61 -7.41
C THR A 865 38.41 8.46 -6.50
N GLY A 866 38.26 7.82 -5.33
CA GLY A 866 39.35 7.58 -4.38
C GLY A 866 40.52 6.74 -4.93
N ASP A 867 40.25 5.82 -5.86
CA ASP A 867 41.29 4.95 -6.46
C ASP A 867 42.11 5.64 -7.58
N THR A 868 41.77 6.88 -7.97
CA THR A 868 42.48 7.60 -9.05
C THR A 868 43.58 8.57 -8.58
N ASP A 869 43.64 8.90 -7.28
CA ASP A 869 44.60 9.89 -6.74
C ASP A 869 45.90 9.23 -6.19
N GLY A 870 46.09 7.93 -6.44
CA GLY A 870 47.16 7.10 -5.88
C GLY A 870 48.30 6.70 -6.82
N SER A 871 48.50 7.35 -7.98
CA SER A 871 49.55 6.90 -8.94
C SER A 871 50.14 7.93 -9.92
N ARG A 872 50.37 9.18 -9.52
CA ARG A 872 51.17 10.14 -10.32
C ARG A 872 52.15 11.00 -9.52
N ASP A 873 53.21 10.36 -9.03
CA ASP A 873 54.51 11.01 -8.81
C ASP A 873 55.62 10.09 -9.34
N GLY A 874 56.21 10.44 -10.48
CA GLY A 874 57.22 9.62 -11.15
C GLY A 874 57.59 10.09 -12.56
N VAL A 875 58.72 10.83 -12.62
CA VAL A 875 59.39 11.44 -13.79
C VAL A 875 58.85 12.83 -14.18
#